data_AF-A0A351FBD1-F1
#
_entry.id   AF-A0A351FBD1-F1
#
_cell.length_a   1.000
_cell.length_b   1.000
_cell.length_c   1.000
_cell.angle_alpha   90.00
_cell.angle_beta   90.00
_cell.angle_gamma   90.00
#
_symmetry.space_group_name_H-M   'P 1'
#
loop_
_entity.id
_entity.type
_entity.pdbx_description
1 polymer ?
#
loop_
_entity_poly.entity_id
_entity_poly.type
_entity_poly.pdbx_seq_one_letter_code
_entity_poly.pdbx_strand_id
1 'polypeptide(L)'
;ELRQVEGGAGSEEVPSPTASEVEPEERKDEEKTPIEKAPSNESSESSAPEDLTPKTKPEEAKAPAEKSDKSPVVSRSEKSVNQNETIRVKVDLLNKLMELTGEIVLGRNQLLRQFAKMDDKSNLVAMAHMISDLQQLVLQTRMQPIGGTFTKFKRIVRDLAKQLDKPIDLVIKGEDTELDRSIIESLSDPLTHLIRNCADHGLEDPSTRIGQGKDRVGTVWLQARHEGGQVVITVEDDGKGIDAEKVKAKAVANNVISQTEADAMGENEAAKLIFHPGLSTAEAVTSLSGRGVGMDVVKSTFEKLGGAIDLETNLGSGTKVIIHLPTTLTIMSSLIVRIEGDRYAVPHSELKEVILVRPEDEIQIEQIRDREVYRLRGNLIPILSMEEITGVRREVEKDGKLSSKSGEVLFLVLHSGLNQFGLLIDSIDHTEEIVVKPLAQILSSHTFYAGSSILGDSDVAMVLSANGICQSHKLHIHDLDTSVQSTKSFEEMQILDMQEKQDLLVFRYSRNEQLAIPLSLVFKVEQIEVGQIQNVADNHFINLEGKNILLLYLDKYLTLEPLPEDLETFYIITPKIKDFEVGIVASSIEESVHTRLNLDSPPINEAAILGITTIREKITFLVDLFSLAEQVSPDRFKRTDLEGKPEKDRLLVVEDTPFFRDLEKTYFESVGFRVTLANNGQEALDLLMERPNYYNLVVSDIVMPVMDGYELVKTMKSAEKLSKIPVIALTSFTEEESREKALEAGFDGYAIKTNKENILRAVERFLVEE
;
A
#
# COMPACT_ATOMS: atom_id res chain seq x y z
N GLU A 1 -5.58 -38.65 65.59
CA GLU A 1 -6.72 -39.56 65.85
C GLU A 1 -7.11 -40.23 64.51
N LEU A 2 -7.55 -41.50 64.44
CA LEU A 2 -8.97 -41.94 64.34
C LEU A 2 -9.82 -41.00 63.43
N ARG A 3 -10.58 -41.41 62.40
CA ARG A 3 -11.07 -42.70 61.82
C ARG A 3 -11.78 -42.37 60.46
N GLN A 4 -12.29 -43.23 59.55
CA GLN A 4 -12.12 -44.61 59.01
C GLN A 4 -13.21 -44.74 57.88
N VAL A 5 -13.23 -45.61 56.85
CA VAL A 5 -12.37 -46.70 56.31
C VAL A 5 -12.84 -47.07 54.86
N GLU A 6 -12.00 -47.71 54.03
CA GLU A 6 -12.27 -48.52 52.78
C GLU A 6 -13.23 -47.99 51.66
N GLY A 7 -13.11 -48.35 50.37
CA GLY A 7 -12.18 -49.22 49.61
C GLY A 7 -12.68 -49.33 48.14
N GLY A 8 -12.07 -50.05 47.19
CA GLY A 8 -10.81 -50.79 47.17
C GLY A 8 -10.74 -51.82 46.01
N ALA A 9 -9.59 -51.90 45.30
CA ALA A 9 -9.23 -52.87 44.24
C ALA A 9 -10.08 -52.89 42.92
N GLY A 10 -9.56 -53.32 41.76
CA GLY A 10 -8.17 -53.72 41.47
C GLY A 10 -7.94 -54.28 40.04
N SER A 11 -6.66 -54.53 39.75
CA SER A 11 -6.01 -55.31 38.69
C SER A 11 -6.57 -56.74 38.46
N GLU A 12 -6.27 -57.52 37.40
CA GLU A 12 -5.44 -57.37 36.17
C GLU A 12 -5.77 -58.50 35.14
N GLU A 13 -5.64 -58.20 33.83
CA GLU A 13 -5.06 -59.04 32.72
C GLU A 13 -5.55 -60.49 32.35
N VAL A 14 -4.99 -61.01 31.25
CA VAL A 14 -4.90 -62.41 30.70
C VAL A 14 -6.16 -63.06 30.01
N PRO A 15 -6.04 -64.09 29.09
CA PRO A 15 -6.39 -63.84 27.67
C PRO A 15 -7.09 -64.99 26.85
N SER A 16 -7.24 -64.77 25.53
CA SER A 16 -7.33 -65.77 24.42
C SER A 16 -8.69 -66.54 24.26
N PRO A 17 -8.96 -67.35 23.18
CA PRO A 17 -8.07 -67.80 22.08
C PRO A 17 -8.63 -67.91 20.61
N THR A 18 -7.69 -67.97 19.64
CA THR A 18 -7.63 -68.75 18.37
C THR A 18 -8.72 -68.75 17.25
N ALA A 19 -8.22 -68.58 16.00
CA ALA A 19 -8.57 -69.31 14.74
C ALA A 19 -9.89 -68.97 13.99
N SER A 20 -9.99 -69.06 12.63
CA SER A 20 -9.05 -69.42 11.53
C SER A 20 -9.62 -69.08 10.12
N GLU A 21 -8.74 -68.80 9.12
CA GLU A 21 -8.72 -69.23 7.67
C GLU A 21 -10.02 -69.33 6.80
N VAL A 22 -10.09 -69.11 5.46
CA VAL A 22 -9.13 -68.90 4.33
C VAL A 22 -9.72 -67.90 3.28
N GLU A 23 -8.87 -67.39 2.38
CA GLU A 23 -9.07 -66.60 1.13
C GLU A 23 -9.38 -67.53 -0.12
N PRO A 24 -9.31 -67.16 -1.45
CA PRO A 24 -9.25 -65.87 -2.19
C PRO A 24 -10.06 -65.79 -3.56
N GLU A 25 -9.80 -64.74 -4.38
CA GLU A 25 -9.84 -64.68 -5.89
C GLU A 25 -11.16 -64.91 -6.70
N GLU A 26 -11.33 -64.51 -7.99
CA GLU A 26 -10.93 -63.31 -8.79
C GLU A 26 -11.74 -63.25 -10.14
N ARG A 27 -11.71 -62.09 -10.84
CA ARG A 27 -11.74 -61.88 -12.33
C ARG A 27 -12.97 -62.10 -13.27
N LYS A 28 -13.24 -61.00 -14.02
CA LYS A 28 -13.26 -60.83 -15.50
C LYS A 28 -14.57 -60.59 -16.31
N ASP A 29 -14.54 -59.46 -17.03
CA ASP A 29 -14.89 -59.15 -18.44
C ASP A 29 -16.07 -59.86 -19.17
N GLU A 30 -17.05 -59.10 -19.68
CA GLU A 30 -17.14 -58.72 -21.12
C GLU A 30 -18.33 -57.78 -21.47
N GLU A 31 -18.32 -57.18 -22.67
CA GLU A 31 -19.26 -56.16 -23.16
C GLU A 31 -20.69 -56.67 -23.48
N LYS A 32 -21.70 -55.79 -23.35
CA LYS A 32 -22.47 -55.24 -24.50
C LYS A 32 -23.56 -54.20 -24.16
N THR A 33 -23.64 -53.16 -24.98
CA THR A 33 -24.82 -52.29 -25.24
C THR A 33 -25.64 -52.91 -26.41
N PRO A 34 -26.74 -52.33 -26.98
CA PRO A 34 -27.34 -50.99 -26.80
C PRO A 34 -28.90 -50.90 -26.85
N ILE A 35 -29.47 -49.67 -26.84
CA ILE A 35 -30.71 -49.22 -27.58
C ILE A 35 -32.07 -49.88 -27.13
N GLU A 36 -33.22 -49.20 -26.91
CA GLU A 36 -33.81 -47.97 -27.48
C GLU A 36 -35.01 -47.39 -26.65
N LYS A 37 -35.35 -46.10 -26.89
CA LYS A 37 -36.67 -45.39 -26.83
C LYS A 37 -37.69 -45.54 -25.65
N ALA A 38 -38.32 -44.39 -25.36
CA ALA A 38 -39.56 -44.26 -24.54
C ALA A 38 -40.85 -44.57 -25.36
N PRO A 39 -42.02 -44.56 -24.71
CA PRO A 39 -42.94 -43.42 -24.96
C PRO A 39 -43.74 -42.92 -23.74
N SER A 40 -44.42 -41.78 -23.92
CA SER A 40 -45.56 -41.29 -23.12
C SER A 40 -46.85 -42.11 -23.43
N ASN A 41 -48.01 -42.00 -22.75
CA ASN A 41 -48.66 -40.80 -22.19
C ASN A 41 -49.83 -41.09 -21.22
N GLU A 42 -50.29 -40.08 -20.48
CA GLU A 42 -51.64 -39.81 -19.90
C GLU A 42 -52.50 -40.88 -19.17
N SER A 43 -53.00 -40.53 -17.97
CA SER A 43 -54.46 -40.35 -17.67
C SER A 43 -54.76 -39.97 -16.19
N SER A 44 -55.80 -39.13 -15.98
CA SER A 44 -56.76 -39.00 -14.83
C SER A 44 -56.33 -39.25 -13.35
N GLU A 45 -56.85 -38.61 -12.29
CA GLU A 45 -57.92 -37.60 -12.06
C GLU A 45 -57.84 -37.11 -10.60
N SER A 46 -58.46 -35.97 -10.23
CA SER A 46 -59.31 -35.79 -9.00
C SER A 46 -59.62 -34.31 -8.63
N SER A 47 -60.91 -34.01 -8.58
CA SER A 47 -61.67 -32.85 -8.03
C SER A 47 -61.02 -31.69 -7.25
N ALA A 48 -61.46 -30.45 -7.58
CA ALA A 48 -61.55 -29.29 -6.68
C ALA A 48 -62.90 -29.29 -5.89
N PRO A 49 -63.24 -28.24 -5.10
CA PRO A 49 -64.11 -27.16 -5.64
C PRO A 49 -63.80 -25.73 -5.11
N GLU A 50 -63.85 -24.66 -5.93
CA GLU A 50 -64.94 -23.65 -6.09
C GLU A 50 -64.95 -22.49 -5.06
N ASP A 51 -65.40 -21.25 -5.34
CA ASP A 51 -65.63 -20.45 -6.56
C ASP A 51 -65.72 -18.96 -6.11
N LEU A 52 -65.42 -17.91 -6.90
CA LEU A 52 -66.41 -17.18 -7.73
C LEU A 52 -65.71 -16.13 -8.63
N THR A 53 -66.28 -15.95 -9.83
CA THR A 53 -65.80 -15.07 -10.93
C THR A 53 -66.90 -13.97 -11.21
N PRO A 54 -67.13 -13.29 -12.38
CA PRO A 54 -66.59 -13.42 -13.76
C PRO A 54 -66.51 -12.14 -14.69
N LYS A 55 -66.20 -12.39 -16.00
CA LYS A 55 -66.47 -11.59 -17.24
C LYS A 55 -65.53 -10.38 -17.57
N THR A 56 -65.20 -10.03 -18.83
CA THR A 56 -65.62 -10.51 -20.20
C THR A 56 -64.56 -10.26 -21.32
N LYS A 57 -64.70 -10.93 -22.48
CA LYS A 57 -64.01 -10.75 -23.80
C LYS A 57 -64.93 -10.01 -24.81
N PRO A 58 -64.53 -9.47 -26.02
CA PRO A 58 -64.03 -10.16 -27.25
C PRO A 58 -62.71 -9.55 -27.83
N GLU A 59 -61.94 -10.06 -28.82
CA GLU A 59 -62.17 -10.57 -30.22
C GLU A 59 -62.40 -9.44 -31.27
N GLU A 60 -61.95 -9.43 -32.55
CA GLU A 60 -61.50 -10.44 -33.55
C GLU A 60 -60.40 -9.83 -34.51
N ALA A 61 -60.01 -10.48 -35.64
CA ALA A 61 -58.98 -10.01 -36.60
C ALA A 61 -59.26 -10.37 -38.09
N LYS A 62 -58.72 -9.62 -39.08
CA LYS A 62 -58.64 -9.96 -40.55
C LYS A 62 -57.78 -8.99 -41.40
N ALA A 63 -57.41 -9.44 -42.61
CA ALA A 63 -56.84 -8.68 -43.75
C ALA A 63 -57.40 -9.24 -45.09
N PRO A 64 -57.35 -8.53 -46.24
CA PRO A 64 -56.24 -8.69 -47.21
C PRO A 64 -55.90 -7.40 -48.03
N ALA A 65 -55.25 -7.51 -49.20
CA ALA A 65 -54.54 -6.40 -49.91
C ALA A 65 -54.73 -6.35 -51.46
N GLU A 66 -54.29 -5.26 -52.11
CA GLU A 66 -54.05 -5.19 -53.58
C GLU A 66 -52.91 -4.19 -53.98
N LYS A 67 -52.65 -3.94 -55.29
CA LYS A 67 -51.34 -3.53 -55.87
C LYS A 67 -51.36 -2.29 -56.79
N SER A 68 -50.22 -1.60 -56.95
CA SER A 68 -49.67 -1.18 -58.28
C SER A 68 -48.21 -0.66 -58.25
N ASP A 69 -47.55 -0.65 -59.41
CA ASP A 69 -46.08 -0.64 -59.65
C ASP A 69 -45.48 0.71 -60.13
N LYS A 70 -44.23 1.04 -59.70
CA LYS A 70 -43.07 1.51 -60.53
C LYS A 70 -41.82 1.97 -59.75
N SER A 71 -40.65 1.87 -60.39
CA SER A 71 -39.27 2.09 -59.86
C SER A 71 -38.59 3.35 -60.49
N PRO A 72 -37.28 3.68 -60.26
CA PRO A 72 -36.26 3.21 -59.28
C PRO A 72 -35.42 4.37 -58.63
N VAL A 73 -34.23 4.04 -58.08
CA VAL A 73 -33.00 4.89 -57.86
C VAL A 73 -32.70 5.45 -56.45
N VAL A 74 -31.69 4.82 -55.81
CA VAL A 74 -30.64 5.34 -54.89
C VAL A 74 -31.05 6.22 -53.68
N SER A 75 -30.98 5.63 -52.49
CA SER A 75 -29.90 5.95 -51.52
C SER A 75 -29.75 4.83 -50.48
N ARG A 76 -28.57 4.20 -50.42
CA ARG A 76 -28.27 3.11 -49.46
C ARG A 76 -27.66 3.71 -48.19
N SER A 77 -28.51 4.26 -47.32
CA SER A 77 -28.11 4.60 -45.95
C SER A 77 -28.13 3.32 -45.12
N GLU A 78 -26.95 2.78 -44.84
CA GLU A 78 -26.80 1.58 -44.01
C GLU A 78 -27.06 1.96 -42.54
N LYS A 79 -28.31 1.80 -42.10
CA LYS A 79 -28.63 1.76 -40.68
C LYS A 79 -28.12 0.44 -40.11
N SER A 80 -26.91 0.49 -39.53
CA SER A 80 -26.41 -0.50 -38.59
C SER A 80 -27.35 -0.56 -37.38
N VAL A 81 -28.33 -1.46 -37.44
CA VAL A 81 -29.11 -1.82 -36.26
C VAL A 81 -28.24 -2.74 -35.42
N ASN A 82 -27.46 -2.15 -34.52
CA ASN A 82 -26.85 -2.90 -33.42
C ASN A 82 -27.99 -3.48 -32.57
N GLN A 83 -28.39 -4.71 -32.89
CA GLN A 83 -29.11 -5.55 -31.96
C GLN A 83 -28.09 -5.98 -30.90
N ASN A 84 -28.24 -5.51 -29.66
CA ASN A 84 -27.39 -5.98 -28.57
C ASN A 84 -27.68 -7.47 -28.34
N GLU A 85 -26.77 -8.33 -28.80
CA GLU A 85 -26.84 -9.78 -28.65
C GLU A 85 -26.78 -10.14 -27.15
N THR A 86 -27.95 -10.36 -26.56
CA THR A 86 -28.11 -10.49 -25.10
C THR A 86 -28.28 -11.96 -24.71
N ILE A 87 -27.17 -12.57 -24.30
CA ILE A 87 -27.13 -13.96 -23.86
C ILE A 87 -27.66 -14.06 -22.43
N ARG A 88 -28.68 -14.91 -22.19
CA ARG A 88 -29.23 -15.17 -20.85
C ARG A 88 -28.51 -16.35 -20.20
N VAL A 89 -27.59 -16.04 -19.28
CA VAL A 89 -26.84 -17.03 -18.48
C VAL A 89 -27.54 -17.28 -17.14
N LYS A 90 -27.46 -18.51 -16.60
CA LYS A 90 -27.93 -18.80 -15.24
C LYS A 90 -26.94 -18.26 -14.21
N VAL A 91 -27.45 -17.69 -13.12
CA VAL A 91 -26.62 -17.15 -12.01
C VAL A 91 -25.70 -18.23 -11.44
N ASP A 92 -26.21 -19.45 -11.26
CA ASP A 92 -25.44 -20.58 -10.73
C ASP A 92 -24.27 -20.98 -11.63
N LEU A 93 -24.41 -20.77 -12.95
CA LEU A 93 -23.33 -21.03 -13.90
C LEU A 93 -22.22 -19.98 -13.77
N LEU A 94 -22.58 -18.69 -13.64
CA LEU A 94 -21.60 -17.61 -13.37
C LEU A 94 -20.90 -17.81 -12.02
N ASN A 95 -21.63 -18.20 -10.98
CA ASN A 95 -21.06 -18.52 -9.66
C ASN A 95 -20.07 -19.70 -9.75
N LYS A 96 -20.42 -20.76 -10.47
CA LYS A 96 -19.51 -21.90 -10.69
C LYS A 96 -18.32 -21.54 -11.59
N LEU A 97 -18.49 -20.62 -12.53
CA LEU A 97 -17.39 -20.12 -13.36
C LEU A 97 -16.41 -19.26 -12.53
N MET A 98 -16.90 -18.48 -11.57
CA MET A 98 -16.07 -17.80 -10.56
C MET A 98 -15.33 -18.77 -9.63
N GLU A 99 -16.02 -19.82 -9.15
CA GLU A 99 -15.42 -20.89 -8.33
C GLU A 99 -14.27 -21.57 -9.08
N LEU A 100 -14.51 -22.02 -10.31
CA LEU A 100 -13.51 -22.58 -11.22
C LEU A 100 -12.38 -21.57 -11.54
N THR A 101 -12.68 -20.27 -11.69
CA THR A 101 -11.64 -19.25 -11.92
C THR A 101 -10.73 -19.12 -10.69
N GLY A 102 -11.26 -19.22 -9.48
CA GLY A 102 -10.47 -19.30 -8.25
C GLY A 102 -9.58 -20.56 -8.21
N GLU A 103 -10.14 -21.73 -8.55
CA GLU A 103 -9.35 -22.97 -8.66
C GLU A 103 -8.27 -22.90 -9.75
N ILE A 104 -8.53 -22.23 -10.87
CA ILE A 104 -7.57 -22.04 -11.96
C ILE A 104 -6.44 -21.06 -11.55
N VAL A 105 -6.72 -20.04 -10.73
CA VAL A 105 -5.66 -19.20 -10.12
C VAL A 105 -4.80 -20.01 -9.14
N LEU A 106 -5.40 -20.85 -8.30
CA LEU A 106 -4.65 -21.77 -7.44
C LEU A 106 -3.82 -22.74 -8.28
N GLY A 107 -4.36 -23.27 -9.39
CA GLY A 107 -3.65 -24.12 -10.35
C GLY A 107 -2.48 -23.41 -11.05
N ARG A 108 -2.65 -22.15 -11.45
CA ARG A 108 -1.54 -21.28 -11.94
C ARG A 108 -0.45 -21.17 -10.88
N ASN A 109 -0.81 -20.91 -9.63
CA ASN A 109 0.13 -20.79 -8.53
C ASN A 109 0.77 -22.14 -8.13
N GLN A 110 0.13 -23.29 -8.39
CA GLN A 110 0.73 -24.62 -8.27
C GLN A 110 1.78 -24.84 -9.36
N LEU A 111 1.40 -24.63 -10.63
CA LEU A 111 2.26 -24.84 -11.80
C LEU A 111 3.52 -23.97 -11.72
N LEU A 112 3.37 -22.67 -11.43
CA LEU A 112 4.50 -21.75 -11.28
C LEU A 112 5.48 -22.17 -10.18
N ARG A 113 5.01 -22.83 -9.11
CA ARG A 113 5.89 -23.40 -8.06
C ARG A 113 6.54 -24.72 -8.47
N GLN A 114 5.79 -25.66 -9.04
CA GLN A 114 6.36 -26.95 -9.49
C GLN A 114 7.48 -26.74 -10.54
N PHE A 115 7.30 -25.76 -11.43
CA PHE A 115 8.25 -25.45 -12.49
C PHE A 115 9.19 -24.27 -12.20
N ALA A 116 9.22 -23.75 -10.96
CA ALA A 116 10.11 -22.65 -10.57
C ALA A 116 11.61 -22.93 -10.81
N LYS A 117 11.98 -24.22 -10.89
CA LYS A 117 13.35 -24.73 -11.09
C LYS A 117 13.62 -25.27 -12.51
N MET A 118 12.75 -25.04 -13.50
CA MET A 118 13.06 -25.29 -14.91
C MET A 118 13.60 -24.01 -15.56
N ASP A 119 14.52 -24.16 -16.53
CA ASP A 119 15.18 -23.04 -17.20
C ASP A 119 14.25 -22.36 -18.21
N ASP A 120 13.56 -23.13 -19.07
CA ASP A 120 12.54 -22.58 -19.98
C ASP A 120 11.21 -22.31 -19.26
N LYS A 121 11.06 -21.09 -18.76
CA LYS A 121 9.83 -20.59 -18.13
C LYS A 121 8.87 -19.93 -19.11
N SER A 122 9.24 -19.75 -20.38
CA SER A 122 8.52 -18.90 -21.34
C SER A 122 7.06 -19.34 -21.56
N ASN A 123 6.86 -20.64 -21.81
CA ASN A 123 5.55 -21.24 -22.04
C ASN A 123 4.66 -21.22 -20.78
N LEU A 124 5.26 -21.30 -19.59
CA LEU A 124 4.55 -21.28 -18.31
C LEU A 124 4.09 -19.86 -17.94
N VAL A 125 4.93 -18.86 -18.19
CA VAL A 125 4.57 -17.44 -18.05
C VAL A 125 3.46 -17.07 -19.04
N ALA A 126 3.53 -17.55 -20.29
CA ALA A 126 2.45 -17.38 -21.26
C ALA A 126 1.11 -18.02 -20.81
N MET A 127 1.14 -19.23 -20.24
CA MET A 127 -0.05 -19.85 -19.64
C MET A 127 -0.58 -19.06 -18.43
N ALA A 128 0.32 -18.56 -17.58
CA ALA A 128 -0.05 -17.74 -16.42
C ALA A 128 -0.75 -16.42 -16.84
N HIS A 129 -0.29 -15.78 -17.92
CA HIS A 129 -0.97 -14.62 -18.50
C HIS A 129 -2.33 -14.98 -19.11
N MET A 130 -2.43 -16.02 -19.93
CA MET A 130 -3.73 -16.45 -20.51
C MET A 130 -4.76 -16.82 -19.43
N ILE A 131 -4.33 -17.31 -18.27
CA ILE A 131 -5.19 -17.53 -17.10
C ILE A 131 -5.66 -16.19 -16.49
N SER A 132 -4.78 -15.20 -16.34
CA SER A 132 -5.15 -13.86 -15.86
C SER A 132 -6.09 -13.14 -16.84
N ASP A 133 -5.87 -13.25 -18.16
CA ASP A 133 -6.77 -12.71 -19.20
C ASP A 133 -8.16 -13.35 -19.12
N LEU A 134 -8.22 -14.68 -19.00
CA LEU A 134 -9.47 -15.42 -18.81
C LEU A 134 -10.20 -14.97 -17.54
N GLN A 135 -9.47 -14.82 -16.42
CA GLN A 135 -10.03 -14.32 -15.17
C GLN A 135 -10.61 -12.91 -15.32
N GLN A 136 -9.90 -11.99 -15.99
CA GLN A 136 -10.39 -10.63 -16.21
C GLN A 136 -11.68 -10.62 -17.05
N LEU A 137 -11.75 -11.43 -18.11
CA LEU A 137 -12.96 -11.60 -18.92
C LEU A 137 -14.13 -12.18 -18.09
N VAL A 138 -13.87 -13.16 -17.23
CA VAL A 138 -14.90 -13.75 -16.34
C VAL A 138 -15.41 -12.71 -15.35
N LEU A 139 -14.52 -11.93 -14.73
CA LEU A 139 -14.90 -10.84 -13.82
C LEU A 139 -15.78 -9.80 -14.54
N GLN A 140 -15.44 -9.42 -15.78
CA GLN A 140 -16.28 -8.55 -16.60
C GLN A 140 -17.68 -9.14 -16.85
N THR A 141 -17.83 -10.45 -17.04
CA THR A 141 -19.18 -11.08 -17.17
C THR A 141 -20.01 -11.10 -15.89
N ARG A 142 -19.42 -10.80 -14.72
CA ARG A 142 -20.10 -10.69 -13.42
C ARG A 142 -20.45 -9.24 -13.05
N MET A 143 -19.82 -8.26 -13.68
CA MET A 143 -20.11 -6.85 -13.47
C MET A 143 -21.54 -6.50 -13.86
N GLN A 144 -22.13 -5.55 -13.12
CA GLN A 144 -23.47 -5.03 -13.39
C GLN A 144 -23.51 -3.52 -13.13
N PRO A 145 -24.22 -2.71 -13.94
CA PRO A 145 -24.38 -1.27 -13.66
C PRO A 145 -25.22 -1.04 -12.40
N ILE A 146 -24.72 -0.16 -11.52
CA ILE A 146 -25.30 0.14 -10.20
C ILE A 146 -26.67 0.87 -10.25
N GLY A 147 -27.00 1.49 -11.39
CA GLY A 147 -28.24 2.25 -11.62
C GLY A 147 -29.54 1.49 -11.32
N GLY A 148 -29.52 0.16 -11.44
CA GLY A 148 -30.64 -0.71 -11.05
C GLY A 148 -30.99 -0.63 -9.55
N THR A 149 -30.00 -0.41 -8.69
CA THR A 149 -30.20 -0.14 -7.26
C THR A 149 -30.55 1.33 -7.04
N PHE A 150 -29.89 2.27 -7.72
CA PHE A 150 -30.16 3.71 -7.59
C PHE A 150 -31.61 4.10 -7.95
N THR A 151 -32.25 3.36 -8.87
CA THR A 151 -33.67 3.52 -9.20
C THR A 151 -34.60 3.30 -7.99
N LYS A 152 -34.22 2.47 -7.01
CA LYS A 152 -34.98 2.28 -5.76
C LYS A 152 -34.95 3.54 -4.89
N PHE A 153 -33.81 4.22 -4.80
CA PHE A 153 -33.64 5.40 -3.95
C PHE A 153 -34.49 6.59 -4.42
N LYS A 154 -34.71 6.74 -5.74
CA LYS A 154 -35.66 7.72 -6.31
C LYS A 154 -37.09 7.59 -5.75
N ARG A 155 -37.51 6.37 -5.36
CA ARG A 155 -38.77 6.15 -4.64
C ARG A 155 -38.63 6.45 -3.14
N ILE A 156 -37.59 5.94 -2.49
CA ILE A 156 -37.39 6.08 -1.04
C ILE A 156 -37.31 7.56 -0.63
N VAL A 157 -36.54 8.39 -1.34
CA VAL A 157 -36.47 9.84 -1.08
C VAL A 157 -37.83 10.51 -1.29
N ARG A 158 -38.58 10.12 -2.31
CA ARG A 158 -39.92 10.68 -2.59
C ARG A 158 -40.96 10.32 -1.51
N ASP A 159 -40.83 9.15 -0.88
CA ASP A 159 -41.71 8.74 0.21
C ASP A 159 -41.25 9.35 1.56
N LEU A 160 -39.95 9.49 1.81
CA LEU A 160 -39.39 10.25 2.95
C LEU A 160 -39.77 11.74 2.90
N ALA A 161 -39.64 12.39 1.74
CA ALA A 161 -39.98 13.80 1.54
C ALA A 161 -41.42 14.14 1.96
N LYS A 162 -42.38 13.23 1.66
CA LYS A 162 -43.78 13.36 2.11
C LYS A 162 -43.94 13.10 3.61
N GLN A 163 -43.19 12.15 4.16
CA GLN A 163 -43.29 11.76 5.57
C GLN A 163 -42.75 12.85 6.51
N LEU A 164 -41.76 13.61 6.05
CA LEU A 164 -41.08 14.69 6.78
C LEU A 164 -41.62 16.09 6.45
N ASP A 165 -42.50 16.22 5.45
CA ASP A 165 -42.92 17.49 4.82
C ASP A 165 -41.75 18.38 4.32
N LYS A 166 -40.61 17.75 4.01
CA LYS A 166 -39.43 18.39 3.41
C LYS A 166 -39.42 18.10 1.91
N PRO A 167 -39.39 19.12 1.01
CA PRO A 167 -39.20 18.89 -0.42
C PRO A 167 -37.72 18.58 -0.69
N ILE A 168 -37.44 17.39 -1.23
CA ILE A 168 -36.08 16.90 -1.51
C ILE A 168 -35.99 16.50 -2.98
N ASP A 169 -34.93 16.92 -3.66
CA ASP A 169 -34.53 16.38 -4.97
C ASP A 169 -33.35 15.40 -4.83
N LEU A 170 -33.30 14.39 -5.71
CA LEU A 170 -32.27 13.36 -5.71
C LEU A 170 -31.58 13.30 -7.07
N VAL A 171 -30.42 13.95 -7.15
CA VAL A 171 -29.59 14.02 -8.36
C VAL A 171 -28.67 12.80 -8.40
N ILE A 172 -28.84 11.94 -9.39
CA ILE A 172 -28.03 10.72 -9.54
C ILE A 172 -27.08 10.85 -10.74
N LYS A 173 -25.83 10.43 -10.57
CA LYS A 173 -24.80 10.39 -11.63
C LYS A 173 -24.05 9.06 -11.61
N GLY A 174 -23.59 8.60 -12.78
CA GLY A 174 -22.88 7.33 -12.91
C GLY A 174 -23.76 6.11 -12.70
N GLU A 175 -25.04 6.15 -13.14
CA GLU A 175 -25.95 4.98 -13.10
C GLU A 175 -25.43 3.79 -13.92
N ASP A 176 -24.55 4.08 -14.88
CA ASP A 176 -23.77 3.19 -15.74
C ASP A 176 -22.51 2.62 -15.08
N THR A 177 -22.14 3.07 -13.87
CA THR A 177 -20.95 2.56 -13.16
C THR A 177 -21.12 1.07 -12.85
N GLU A 178 -20.26 0.25 -13.45
CA GLU A 178 -20.19 -1.18 -13.23
C GLU A 178 -19.58 -1.53 -11.86
N LEU A 179 -20.12 -2.56 -11.21
CA LEU A 179 -19.61 -3.10 -9.95
C LEU A 179 -20.03 -4.57 -9.81
N ASP A 180 -19.34 -5.34 -8.97
CA ASP A 180 -19.73 -6.72 -8.69
C ASP A 180 -21.14 -6.83 -8.11
N ARG A 181 -21.96 -7.72 -8.67
CA ARG A 181 -23.36 -7.91 -8.25
C ARG A 181 -23.51 -8.21 -6.75
N SER A 182 -22.61 -8.97 -6.14
CA SER A 182 -22.72 -9.30 -4.70
C SER A 182 -22.43 -8.09 -3.80
N ILE A 183 -21.57 -7.17 -4.25
CA ILE A 183 -21.39 -5.86 -3.62
C ILE A 183 -22.66 -5.02 -3.83
N ILE A 184 -23.20 -4.92 -5.05
CA ILE A 184 -24.44 -4.15 -5.35
C ILE A 184 -25.65 -4.60 -4.52
N GLU A 185 -25.82 -5.90 -4.30
CA GLU A 185 -26.89 -6.43 -3.44
C GLU A 185 -26.69 -6.04 -1.96
N SER A 186 -25.43 -6.04 -1.50
CA SER A 186 -25.05 -5.68 -0.12
C SER A 186 -25.11 -4.17 0.16
N LEU A 187 -24.85 -3.32 -0.85
CA LEU A 187 -24.88 -1.86 -0.76
C LEU A 187 -26.28 -1.26 -0.53
N SER A 188 -27.34 -2.00 -0.83
CA SER A 188 -28.72 -1.50 -0.83
C SER A 188 -29.14 -0.90 0.53
N ASP A 189 -28.77 -1.56 1.63
CA ASP A 189 -29.20 -1.18 2.98
C ASP A 189 -28.32 -0.07 3.59
N PRO A 190 -26.97 -0.12 3.52
CA PRO A 190 -26.09 0.98 3.93
C PRO A 190 -26.40 2.31 3.23
N LEU A 191 -26.59 2.30 1.89
CA LEU A 191 -26.92 3.51 1.13
C LEU A 191 -28.33 4.02 1.46
N THR A 192 -29.30 3.13 1.74
CA THR A 192 -30.63 3.53 2.26
C THR A 192 -30.49 4.29 3.59
N HIS A 193 -29.59 3.86 4.46
CA HIS A 193 -29.39 4.50 5.77
C HIS A 193 -28.69 5.87 5.65
N LEU A 194 -27.66 6.00 4.82
CA LEU A 194 -27.01 7.29 4.56
C LEU A 194 -28.00 8.31 3.95
N ILE A 195 -28.74 7.92 2.91
CA ILE A 195 -29.75 8.77 2.27
C ILE A 195 -30.87 9.17 3.24
N ARG A 196 -31.26 8.28 4.17
CA ARG A 196 -32.19 8.63 5.25
C ARG A 196 -31.58 9.69 6.18
N ASN A 197 -30.32 9.56 6.59
CA ASN A 197 -29.69 10.50 7.50
C ASN A 197 -29.56 11.91 6.87
N CYS A 198 -29.28 12.00 5.57
CA CYS A 198 -29.38 13.25 4.81
C CYS A 198 -30.79 13.86 4.90
N ALA A 199 -31.85 13.07 4.71
CA ALA A 199 -33.25 13.56 4.75
C ALA A 199 -33.76 13.90 6.17
N ASP A 200 -33.56 13.02 7.14
CA ASP A 200 -34.02 13.17 8.53
C ASP A 200 -33.23 14.25 9.26
N HIS A 201 -31.89 14.23 9.13
CA HIS A 201 -30.97 14.99 9.99
C HIS A 201 -30.11 16.02 9.26
N GLY A 202 -29.63 15.77 8.04
CA GLY A 202 -28.81 16.72 7.28
C GLY A 202 -29.59 17.95 6.84
N LEU A 203 -30.62 17.74 6.00
CA LEU A 203 -31.48 18.77 5.43
C LEU A 203 -32.36 19.44 6.50
N GLU A 204 -32.40 20.77 6.46
CA GLU A 204 -33.20 21.61 7.35
C GLU A 204 -34.64 21.78 6.84
N ASP A 205 -35.52 22.22 7.73
CA ASP A 205 -36.93 22.48 7.36
C ASP A 205 -37.05 23.67 6.39
N PRO A 206 -38.08 23.72 5.52
CA PRO A 206 -38.14 24.69 4.42
C PRO A 206 -38.10 26.16 4.85
N SER A 207 -38.66 26.47 6.03
CA SER A 207 -38.59 27.80 6.64
C SER A 207 -37.18 28.18 7.10
N THR A 208 -36.44 27.22 7.65
CA THR A 208 -35.06 27.38 8.11
C THR A 208 -34.12 27.60 6.93
N ARG A 209 -34.26 26.81 5.86
CA ARG A 209 -33.48 26.95 4.62
C ARG A 209 -33.62 28.33 3.99
N ILE A 210 -34.85 28.81 3.80
CA ILE A 210 -35.12 30.16 3.29
C ILE A 210 -34.55 31.22 4.24
N GLY A 211 -34.64 31.04 5.56
CA GLY A 211 -34.05 31.93 6.56
C GLY A 211 -32.51 31.99 6.53
N GLN A 212 -31.87 30.96 6.00
CA GLN A 212 -30.42 30.87 5.78
C GLN A 212 -29.99 31.24 4.34
N GLY A 213 -30.93 31.64 3.48
CA GLY A 213 -30.65 32.00 2.08
C GLY A 213 -30.46 30.81 1.12
N LYS A 214 -30.75 29.58 1.55
CA LYS A 214 -30.72 28.38 0.72
C LYS A 214 -32.00 28.25 -0.12
N ASP A 215 -31.96 27.38 -1.14
CA ASP A 215 -33.19 26.97 -1.83
C ASP A 215 -34.15 26.27 -0.84
N ARG A 216 -35.44 26.47 -1.06
CA ARG A 216 -36.52 25.80 -0.33
C ARG A 216 -36.45 24.28 -0.50
N VAL A 217 -36.00 23.81 -1.66
CA VAL A 217 -35.76 22.38 -1.92
C VAL A 217 -34.38 22.00 -1.38
N GLY A 218 -34.31 20.88 -0.67
CA GLY A 218 -33.04 20.24 -0.28
C GLY A 218 -32.52 19.34 -1.38
N THR A 219 -31.22 19.36 -1.64
CA THR A 219 -30.61 18.53 -2.69
C THR A 219 -29.78 17.42 -2.07
N VAL A 220 -29.98 16.19 -2.55
CA VAL A 220 -29.09 15.05 -2.27
C VAL A 220 -28.48 14.59 -3.58
N TRP A 221 -27.16 14.49 -3.64
CA TRP A 221 -26.42 13.92 -4.76
C TRP A 221 -25.97 12.49 -4.42
N LEU A 222 -26.23 11.57 -5.34
CA LEU A 222 -25.70 10.21 -5.31
C LEU A 222 -24.88 9.98 -6.58
N GLN A 223 -23.56 9.89 -6.44
CA GLN A 223 -22.65 9.79 -7.58
C GLN A 223 -21.82 8.51 -7.45
N ALA A 224 -21.63 7.78 -8.54
CA ALA A 224 -20.66 6.69 -8.62
C ALA A 224 -19.68 6.95 -9.79
N ARG A 225 -18.43 6.51 -9.63
CA ARG A 225 -17.39 6.56 -10.68
C ARG A 225 -16.31 5.50 -10.44
N HIS A 226 -15.57 5.15 -11.50
CA HIS A 226 -14.31 4.43 -11.37
C HIS A 226 -13.16 5.42 -11.13
N GLU A 227 -12.28 5.11 -10.17
CA GLU A 227 -11.12 5.94 -9.82
C GLU A 227 -10.04 5.04 -9.20
N GLY A 228 -8.80 5.10 -9.70
CA GLY A 228 -7.68 4.29 -9.18
C GLY A 228 -7.87 2.76 -9.23
N GLY A 229 -8.78 2.23 -10.07
CA GLY A 229 -9.14 0.80 -10.10
C GLY A 229 -10.21 0.39 -9.08
N GLN A 230 -10.63 1.31 -8.23
CA GLN A 230 -11.75 1.18 -7.29
C GLN A 230 -13.03 1.83 -7.86
N VAL A 231 -14.17 1.51 -7.27
CA VAL A 231 -15.42 2.27 -7.45
C VAL A 231 -15.60 3.21 -6.27
N VAL A 232 -15.65 4.52 -6.56
CA VAL A 232 -15.92 5.56 -5.58
C VAL A 232 -17.39 5.96 -5.67
N ILE A 233 -18.11 5.82 -4.56
CA ILE A 233 -19.51 6.25 -4.41
C ILE A 233 -19.54 7.42 -3.42
N THR A 234 -20.14 8.54 -3.81
CA THR A 234 -20.33 9.70 -2.92
C THR A 234 -21.82 9.95 -2.66
N VAL A 235 -22.17 10.13 -1.38
CA VAL A 235 -23.48 10.58 -0.92
C VAL A 235 -23.31 11.95 -0.30
N GLU A 236 -23.95 12.97 -0.87
CA GLU A 236 -23.70 14.39 -0.54
C GLU A 236 -25.04 15.12 -0.38
N ASP A 237 -25.16 15.99 0.62
CA ASP A 237 -26.35 16.83 0.84
C ASP A 237 -26.00 18.30 1.08
N ASP A 238 -26.88 19.22 0.66
CA ASP A 238 -26.76 20.67 0.87
C ASP A 238 -27.36 21.15 2.22
N GLY A 239 -27.42 20.25 3.21
CA GLY A 239 -28.00 20.50 4.52
C GLY A 239 -27.10 21.29 5.46
N LYS A 240 -27.36 21.19 6.76
CA LYS A 240 -26.69 22.04 7.77
C LYS A 240 -25.26 21.63 8.08
N GLY A 241 -24.75 20.55 7.48
CA GLY A 241 -23.49 19.91 7.88
C GLY A 241 -23.58 19.24 9.27
N ILE A 242 -22.46 18.65 9.68
CA ILE A 242 -22.25 18.13 11.04
C ILE A 242 -21.57 19.19 11.90
N ASP A 243 -22.05 19.31 13.14
CA ASP A 243 -21.55 20.21 14.16
C ASP A 243 -20.39 19.55 14.91
N ALA A 244 -19.16 19.84 14.47
CA ALA A 244 -17.93 19.23 14.98
C ALA A 244 -17.78 19.41 16.50
N GLU A 245 -18.09 20.60 17.04
CA GLU A 245 -18.02 20.90 18.47
C GLU A 245 -19.00 20.07 19.30
N LYS A 246 -20.22 19.84 18.80
CA LYS A 246 -21.15 18.89 19.45
C LYS A 246 -20.64 17.44 19.40
N VAL A 247 -19.95 17.03 18.34
CA VAL A 247 -19.37 15.68 18.26
C VAL A 247 -18.19 15.55 19.22
N LYS A 248 -17.26 16.52 19.27
CA LYS A 248 -16.17 16.60 20.26
C LYS A 248 -16.71 16.51 21.68
N ALA A 249 -17.64 17.38 22.06
CA ALA A 249 -18.22 17.40 23.39
C ALA A 249 -18.89 16.07 23.78
N LYS A 250 -19.56 15.39 22.85
CA LYS A 250 -20.18 14.07 23.10
C LYS A 250 -19.16 12.93 23.13
N ALA A 251 -18.07 13.03 22.37
CA ALA A 251 -16.96 12.08 22.41
C ALA A 251 -16.19 12.15 23.75
N VAL A 252 -15.88 13.37 24.22
CA VAL A 252 -15.27 13.61 25.55
C VAL A 252 -16.20 13.12 26.66
N ALA A 253 -17.49 13.47 26.62
CA ALA A 253 -18.46 13.02 27.63
C ALA A 253 -18.62 11.49 27.72
N ASN A 254 -18.39 10.79 26.60
CA ASN A 254 -18.40 9.32 26.54
C ASN A 254 -17.02 8.67 26.79
N ASN A 255 -15.97 9.46 27.07
CA ASN A 255 -14.57 9.02 27.23
C ASN A 255 -14.00 8.31 25.98
N VAL A 256 -14.41 8.75 24.79
CA VAL A 256 -13.88 8.28 23.49
C VAL A 256 -12.57 8.99 23.13
N ILE A 257 -12.45 10.27 23.52
CA ILE A 257 -11.23 11.10 23.39
C ILE A 257 -11.05 11.93 24.66
N SER A 258 -9.82 12.36 24.94
CA SER A 258 -9.51 13.37 25.96
C SER A 258 -9.89 14.78 25.49
N GLN A 259 -10.00 15.73 26.43
CA GLN A 259 -10.20 17.14 26.08
C GLN A 259 -9.02 17.68 25.25
N THR A 260 -7.79 17.28 25.58
CA THR A 260 -6.57 17.69 24.86
C THR A 260 -6.55 17.22 23.41
N GLU A 261 -7.06 16.02 23.11
CA GLU A 261 -7.23 15.56 21.72
C GLU A 261 -8.38 16.29 21.02
N ALA A 262 -9.48 16.54 21.73
CA ALA A 262 -10.61 17.31 21.19
C ALA A 262 -10.22 18.75 20.82
N ASP A 263 -9.36 19.40 21.62
CA ASP A 263 -8.86 20.75 21.38
C ASP A 263 -7.90 20.81 20.18
N ALA A 264 -7.17 19.72 19.90
CA ALA A 264 -6.24 19.61 18.78
C ALA A 264 -6.89 19.18 17.44
N MET A 265 -7.98 18.40 17.47
CA MET A 265 -8.63 17.86 16.27
C MET A 265 -9.26 18.92 15.35
N GLY A 266 -9.03 18.77 14.04
CA GLY A 266 -9.70 19.55 13.00
C GLY A 266 -11.20 19.20 12.84
N GLU A 267 -11.98 20.10 12.22
CA GLU A 267 -13.44 19.95 12.09
C GLU A 267 -13.87 18.63 11.41
N ASN A 268 -13.19 18.24 10.33
CA ASN A 268 -13.49 16.99 9.61
C ASN A 268 -13.07 15.75 10.42
N GLU A 269 -11.97 15.78 11.16
CA GLU A 269 -11.54 14.67 12.01
C GLU A 269 -12.53 14.43 13.16
N ALA A 270 -12.91 15.51 13.84
CA ALA A 270 -13.98 15.50 14.83
C ALA A 270 -15.29 14.96 14.26
N ALA A 271 -15.64 15.29 13.01
CA ALA A 271 -16.83 14.74 12.36
C ALA A 271 -16.72 13.24 12.03
N LYS A 272 -15.52 12.72 11.70
CA LYS A 272 -15.30 11.27 11.48
C LYS A 272 -15.57 10.42 12.74
N LEU A 273 -15.54 11.02 13.94
CA LEU A 273 -15.89 10.33 15.19
C LEU A 273 -17.32 9.77 15.22
N ILE A 274 -18.26 10.24 14.37
CA ILE A 274 -19.61 9.67 14.31
C ILE A 274 -19.63 8.17 13.96
N PHE A 275 -18.57 7.67 13.32
CA PHE A 275 -18.41 6.25 13.00
C PHE A 275 -17.89 5.41 14.17
N HIS A 276 -17.55 6.02 15.32
CA HIS A 276 -17.10 5.30 16.50
C HIS A 276 -18.25 4.51 17.13
N PRO A 277 -18.06 3.23 17.49
CA PRO A 277 -19.06 2.41 18.17
C PRO A 277 -19.70 3.14 19.36
N GLY A 278 -21.03 3.14 19.41
CA GLY A 278 -21.81 3.76 20.48
C GLY A 278 -21.93 5.30 20.45
N LEU A 279 -21.19 6.04 19.62
CA LEU A 279 -21.27 7.50 19.56
C LEU A 279 -22.47 8.00 18.71
N SER A 280 -23.70 7.68 19.13
CA SER A 280 -24.89 8.26 18.49
C SER A 280 -25.08 9.71 18.90
N THR A 281 -25.22 10.62 17.93
CA THR A 281 -25.47 12.05 18.18
C THR A 281 -26.89 12.34 18.67
N ALA A 282 -27.86 11.46 18.41
CA ALA A 282 -29.26 11.63 18.81
C ALA A 282 -29.46 11.77 20.33
N GLU A 283 -30.45 12.58 20.73
CA GLU A 283 -30.88 12.76 22.13
C GLU A 283 -32.14 11.94 22.48
N ALA A 284 -32.85 11.42 21.47
CA ALA A 284 -34.03 10.58 21.64
C ALA A 284 -34.06 9.46 20.60
N VAL A 285 -34.45 8.25 21.02
CA VAL A 285 -34.67 7.11 20.13
C VAL A 285 -35.99 7.32 19.39
N THR A 286 -35.92 7.69 18.11
CA THR A 286 -37.12 7.84 17.27
C THR A 286 -37.74 6.47 16.98
N SER A 287 -39.03 6.33 17.26
CA SER A 287 -39.76 5.05 17.32
C SER A 287 -39.96 4.32 15.99
N LEU A 288 -39.34 4.79 14.90
CA LEU A 288 -39.45 4.22 13.55
C LEU A 288 -38.27 3.30 13.18
N SER A 289 -37.12 3.43 13.84
CA SER A 289 -35.89 2.66 13.54
C SER A 289 -35.72 1.47 14.50
N GLY A 290 -36.66 0.52 14.46
CA GLY A 290 -36.76 -0.66 15.32
C GLY A 290 -35.62 -1.71 15.24
N ARG A 291 -34.40 -1.31 14.87
CA ARG A 291 -33.17 -2.12 14.89
C ARG A 291 -31.92 -1.38 15.38
N GLY A 292 -31.99 -0.08 15.69
CA GLY A 292 -30.86 0.65 16.31
C GLY A 292 -29.57 0.68 15.48
N VAL A 293 -29.67 0.82 14.16
CA VAL A 293 -28.51 0.89 13.26
C VAL A 293 -27.82 2.24 13.44
N GLY A 294 -26.55 2.25 13.86
CA GLY A 294 -25.72 3.46 13.92
C GLY A 294 -24.87 3.66 12.65
N MET A 295 -23.99 4.67 12.67
CA MET A 295 -23.01 4.89 11.60
C MET A 295 -21.81 3.94 11.71
N ASP A 296 -21.54 3.43 12.91
CA ASP A 296 -20.66 2.29 13.20
C ASP A 296 -21.05 1.01 12.44
N VAL A 297 -22.35 0.68 12.40
CA VAL A 297 -22.88 -0.46 11.64
C VAL A 297 -22.72 -0.24 10.14
N VAL A 298 -22.85 1.01 9.67
CA VAL A 298 -22.65 1.36 8.25
C VAL A 298 -21.17 1.24 7.87
N LYS A 299 -20.27 1.87 8.63
CA LYS A 299 -18.81 1.76 8.44
C LYS A 299 -18.36 0.31 8.43
N SER A 300 -18.70 -0.45 9.45
CA SER A 300 -18.34 -1.87 9.55
C SER A 300 -19.06 -2.78 8.55
N THR A 301 -20.01 -2.28 7.76
CA THR A 301 -20.56 -3.01 6.60
C THR A 301 -19.76 -2.73 5.33
N PHE A 302 -19.26 -1.51 5.14
CA PHE A 302 -18.35 -1.19 4.03
C PHE A 302 -16.97 -1.85 4.21
N GLU A 303 -16.44 -1.86 5.43
CA GLU A 303 -15.17 -2.54 5.75
C GLU A 303 -15.26 -4.06 5.49
N LYS A 304 -16.41 -4.70 5.78
CA LYS A 304 -16.67 -6.12 5.45
C LYS A 304 -16.79 -6.40 3.95
N LEU A 305 -16.97 -5.36 3.13
CA LEU A 305 -16.94 -5.45 1.66
C LEU A 305 -15.54 -5.14 1.09
N GLY A 306 -14.51 -5.06 1.94
CA GLY A 306 -13.15 -4.70 1.55
C GLY A 306 -12.98 -3.22 1.18
N GLY A 307 -13.95 -2.37 1.54
CA GLY A 307 -13.97 -0.95 1.22
C GLY A 307 -13.63 -0.04 2.40
N ALA A 308 -13.37 1.23 2.10
CA ALA A 308 -13.17 2.29 3.09
C ALA A 308 -14.33 3.30 3.01
N ILE A 309 -14.58 4.01 4.12
CA ILE A 309 -15.53 5.12 4.18
C ILE A 309 -14.84 6.33 4.80
N ASP A 310 -15.04 7.49 4.20
CA ASP A 310 -14.59 8.77 4.72
C ASP A 310 -15.70 9.83 4.65
N LEU A 311 -15.49 10.97 5.31
CA LEU A 311 -16.47 12.03 5.46
C LEU A 311 -15.82 13.41 5.43
N GLU A 312 -16.38 14.28 4.59
CA GLU A 312 -16.16 15.71 4.55
C GLU A 312 -17.45 16.43 5.00
N THR A 313 -17.34 17.50 5.76
CA THR A 313 -18.48 18.31 6.23
C THR A 313 -18.08 19.76 6.40
N ASN A 314 -19.01 20.67 6.12
CA ASN A 314 -18.85 22.10 6.40
C ASN A 314 -20.15 22.62 7.03
N LEU A 315 -20.07 23.19 8.23
CA LEU A 315 -21.24 23.67 8.96
C LEU A 315 -21.99 24.74 8.14
N GLY A 316 -23.30 24.57 8.00
CA GLY A 316 -24.16 25.41 7.16
C GLY A 316 -24.11 25.11 5.66
N SER A 317 -23.13 24.35 5.16
CA SER A 317 -22.96 24.09 3.72
C SER A 317 -23.37 22.68 3.28
N GLY A 318 -23.15 21.67 4.12
CA GLY A 318 -23.54 20.29 3.79
C GLY A 318 -22.63 19.21 4.38
N THR A 319 -22.95 17.95 4.06
CA THR A 319 -22.13 16.77 4.38
C THR A 319 -21.91 15.94 3.12
N LYS A 320 -20.70 15.42 2.93
CA LYS A 320 -20.30 14.55 1.82
C LYS A 320 -19.60 13.30 2.36
N VAL A 321 -20.26 12.17 2.25
CA VAL A 321 -19.74 10.83 2.59
C VAL A 321 -19.15 10.20 1.34
N ILE A 322 -17.91 9.71 1.44
CA ILE A 322 -17.15 9.10 0.35
C ILE A 322 -16.91 7.64 0.69
N ILE A 323 -17.20 6.74 -0.25
CA ILE A 323 -17.10 5.29 -0.07
C ILE A 323 -16.22 4.75 -1.17
N HIS A 324 -15.11 4.12 -0.80
CA HIS A 324 -14.17 3.46 -1.70
C HIS A 324 -14.45 1.96 -1.67
N LEU A 325 -14.69 1.34 -2.83
CA LEU A 325 -15.01 -0.08 -2.95
C LEU A 325 -14.05 -0.79 -3.92
N PRO A 326 -13.61 -2.02 -3.61
CA PRO A 326 -12.94 -2.85 -4.60
C PRO A 326 -13.93 -3.19 -5.73
N THR A 327 -13.43 -3.27 -6.95
CA THR A 327 -14.22 -3.64 -8.14
C THR A 327 -14.63 -5.12 -8.15
N THR A 328 -13.88 -5.99 -7.47
CA THR A 328 -13.97 -7.46 -7.55
C THR A 328 -13.69 -8.14 -6.20
N LEU A 329 -13.80 -9.48 -6.16
CA LEU A 329 -13.27 -10.29 -5.04
C LEU A 329 -11.75 -10.10 -4.95
N THR A 330 -11.26 -9.69 -3.78
CA THR A 330 -9.85 -9.32 -3.57
C THR A 330 -8.90 -10.50 -3.77
N ILE A 331 -8.26 -10.53 -4.94
CA ILE A 331 -6.93 -11.15 -5.09
C ILE A 331 -5.93 -10.19 -4.44
N MET A 332 -5.02 -10.70 -3.62
CA MET A 332 -3.93 -9.89 -3.07
C MET A 332 -2.61 -10.66 -3.03
N SER A 333 -1.51 -9.96 -3.27
CA SER A 333 -0.17 -10.51 -3.02
C SER A 333 0.08 -10.54 -1.52
N SER A 334 0.31 -11.73 -0.98
CA SER A 334 0.60 -11.94 0.44
C SER A 334 1.90 -12.72 0.63
N LEU A 335 2.63 -12.38 1.68
CA LEU A 335 3.76 -13.17 2.17
C LEU A 335 3.20 -14.32 3.01
N ILE A 336 3.56 -15.55 2.66
CA ILE A 336 3.17 -16.74 3.42
C ILE A 336 4.25 -17.02 4.45
N VAL A 337 3.86 -17.03 5.72
CA VAL A 337 4.77 -17.17 6.87
C VAL A 337 4.26 -18.23 7.85
N ARG A 338 5.17 -18.80 8.64
CA ARG A 338 4.85 -19.75 9.71
C ARG A 338 4.96 -19.07 11.06
N ILE A 339 4.01 -19.33 11.94
CA ILE A 339 4.02 -18.88 13.33
C ILE A 339 3.48 -20.01 14.19
N GLU A 340 4.29 -20.52 15.12
CA GLU A 340 4.03 -21.76 15.87
C GLU A 340 3.76 -22.99 14.96
N GLY A 341 4.36 -23.01 13.76
CA GLY A 341 4.19 -24.04 12.73
C GLY A 341 2.96 -23.88 11.83
N ASP A 342 1.93 -23.14 12.27
CA ASP A 342 0.74 -22.83 11.48
C ASP A 342 1.05 -21.78 10.39
N ARG A 343 0.36 -21.84 9.24
CA ARG A 343 0.57 -20.90 8.13
C ARG A 343 -0.39 -19.71 8.17
N TYR A 344 0.19 -18.53 8.01
CA TYR A 344 -0.53 -17.26 7.90
C TYR A 344 -0.15 -16.54 6.60
N ALA A 345 -1.09 -15.76 6.08
CA ALA A 345 -0.87 -14.88 4.94
C ALA A 345 -0.88 -13.41 5.39
N VAL A 346 0.21 -12.69 5.13
CA VAL A 346 0.38 -11.28 5.47
C VAL A 346 0.28 -10.43 4.20
N PRO A 347 -0.63 -9.45 4.13
CA PRO A 347 -0.72 -8.52 3.00
C PRO A 347 0.61 -7.80 2.71
N HIS A 348 1.07 -7.79 1.46
CA HIS A 348 2.22 -6.93 1.07
C HIS A 348 1.94 -5.44 1.28
N SER A 349 0.66 -5.03 1.29
CA SER A 349 0.23 -3.65 1.57
C SER A 349 0.22 -3.27 3.05
N GLU A 350 0.48 -4.22 3.96
CA GLU A 350 0.64 -3.99 5.40
C GLU A 350 2.07 -4.34 5.87
N LEU A 351 2.91 -4.92 5.01
CA LEU A 351 4.29 -5.33 5.30
C LEU A 351 5.27 -4.25 4.84
N LYS A 352 6.04 -3.71 5.79
CA LYS A 352 7.05 -2.67 5.52
C LYS A 352 8.43 -3.26 5.21
N GLU A 353 8.91 -4.17 6.07
CA GLU A 353 10.23 -4.78 5.97
C GLU A 353 10.29 -6.09 6.80
N VAL A 354 11.26 -6.96 6.50
CA VAL A 354 11.51 -8.22 7.22
C VAL A 354 12.83 -8.08 7.96
N ILE A 355 12.87 -8.41 9.25
CA ILE A 355 14.06 -8.27 10.09
C ILE A 355 14.44 -9.65 10.67
N LEU A 356 15.67 -10.07 10.38
CA LEU A 356 16.35 -11.17 11.07
C LEU A 356 17.41 -10.54 11.98
N VAL A 357 17.32 -10.79 13.29
CA VAL A 357 18.31 -10.37 14.29
C VAL A 357 19.15 -11.58 14.68
N ARG A 358 20.47 -11.46 14.56
CA ARG A 358 21.46 -12.45 15.00
C ARG A 358 22.10 -12.03 16.31
N PRO A 359 22.66 -12.96 17.11
CA PRO A 359 23.44 -12.61 18.30
C PRO A 359 24.72 -11.79 18.04
N GLU A 360 25.12 -11.66 16.78
CA GLU A 360 26.32 -10.91 16.35
C GLU A 360 25.99 -9.48 15.88
N ASP A 361 24.71 -9.12 15.74
CA ASP A 361 24.31 -7.80 15.23
C ASP A 361 24.44 -6.68 16.28
N GLU A 362 24.84 -5.48 15.86
CA GLU A 362 24.98 -4.29 16.72
C GLU A 362 23.65 -3.88 17.39
N ILE A 363 22.54 -4.05 16.67
CA ILE A 363 21.20 -3.70 17.15
C ILE A 363 20.50 -4.99 17.60
N GLN A 364 20.44 -5.19 18.91
CA GLN A 364 19.70 -6.29 19.53
C GLN A 364 18.26 -5.89 19.87
N ILE A 365 17.44 -6.89 20.20
CA ILE A 365 16.11 -6.66 20.77
C ILE A 365 16.28 -6.17 22.22
N GLU A 366 15.81 -4.96 22.50
CA GLU A 366 15.80 -4.36 23.84
C GLU A 366 14.50 -4.75 24.55
N GLN A 367 14.51 -4.92 25.88
CA GLN A 367 13.27 -4.98 26.67
C GLN A 367 13.05 -3.66 27.42
N ILE A 368 11.95 -2.97 27.10
CA ILE A 368 11.53 -1.74 27.76
C ILE A 368 10.29 -2.06 28.60
N ARG A 369 10.45 -1.96 29.92
CA ARG A 369 9.46 -2.42 30.93
C ARG A 369 9.18 -3.92 30.80
N ASP A 370 8.07 -4.27 30.18
CA ASP A 370 7.56 -5.64 30.00
C ASP A 370 7.28 -5.95 28.50
N ARG A 371 7.85 -5.18 27.57
CA ARG A 371 7.73 -5.40 26.11
C ARG A 371 9.10 -5.47 25.44
N GLU A 372 9.20 -6.38 24.48
CA GLU A 372 10.33 -6.44 23.54
C GLU A 372 10.16 -5.37 22.47
N VAL A 373 11.26 -4.66 22.16
CA VAL A 373 11.29 -3.60 21.15
C VAL A 373 12.56 -3.73 20.31
N TYR A 374 12.46 -3.37 19.02
CA TYR A 374 13.60 -3.29 18.12
C TYR A 374 13.82 -1.85 17.64
N ARG A 375 15.07 -1.40 17.64
CA ARG A 375 15.45 -0.03 17.27
C ARG A 375 15.65 0.10 15.76
N LEU A 376 14.56 0.22 15.02
CA LEU A 376 14.55 0.30 13.56
C LEU A 376 14.78 1.74 13.09
N ARG A 377 16.01 2.04 12.64
CA ARG A 377 16.39 3.36 12.08
C ARG A 377 16.10 4.52 13.06
N GLY A 378 16.36 4.29 14.35
CA GLY A 378 16.08 5.22 15.45
C GLY A 378 14.74 4.96 16.16
N ASN A 379 13.72 4.50 15.43
CA ASN A 379 12.36 4.31 15.97
C ASN A 379 12.24 3.00 16.77
N LEU A 380 11.53 3.05 17.90
CA LEU A 380 11.26 1.88 18.75
C LEU A 380 10.04 1.12 18.24
N ILE A 381 10.27 0.00 17.55
CA ILE A 381 9.21 -0.87 17.04
C ILE A 381 8.86 -1.91 18.11
N PRO A 382 7.64 -1.90 18.70
CA PRO A 382 7.24 -2.92 19.66
C PRO A 382 7.06 -4.27 18.95
N ILE A 383 7.68 -5.32 19.47
CA ILE A 383 7.58 -6.69 18.96
C ILE A 383 6.44 -7.40 19.68
N LEU A 384 5.68 -8.22 18.95
CA LEU A 384 4.55 -9.00 19.45
C LEU A 384 4.62 -10.45 18.99
N SER A 385 4.27 -11.36 19.88
CA SER A 385 4.07 -12.79 19.62
C SER A 385 2.61 -13.13 19.27
N MET A 386 2.38 -14.31 18.69
CA MET A 386 1.01 -14.78 18.42
C MET A 386 0.27 -15.19 19.70
N GLU A 387 0.98 -15.59 20.76
CA GLU A 387 0.40 -15.76 22.12
C GLU A 387 -0.23 -14.45 22.60
N GLU A 388 0.50 -13.32 22.50
CA GLU A 388 -0.01 -12.01 22.89
C GLU A 388 -1.16 -11.55 21.99
N ILE A 389 -1.04 -11.74 20.67
CA ILE A 389 -2.07 -11.29 19.72
C ILE A 389 -3.39 -12.03 19.92
N THR A 390 -3.35 -13.34 20.16
CA THR A 390 -4.55 -14.18 20.32
C THR A 390 -5.04 -14.31 21.76
N GLY A 391 -4.18 -14.09 22.75
CA GLY A 391 -4.42 -14.40 24.16
C GLY A 391 -4.43 -15.89 24.50
N VAL A 392 -4.06 -16.77 23.55
CA VAL A 392 -4.11 -18.23 23.71
C VAL A 392 -2.74 -18.80 24.00
N ARG A 393 -2.51 -19.19 25.26
CA ARG A 393 -1.34 -20.01 25.63
C ARG A 393 -1.49 -21.43 25.13
N ARG A 394 -0.68 -21.81 24.14
CA ARG A 394 -0.40 -23.24 23.87
C ARG A 394 0.53 -23.78 24.96
N GLU A 395 0.21 -24.93 25.52
CA GLU A 395 1.14 -25.70 26.35
C GLU A 395 2.17 -26.41 25.45
N VAL A 396 3.12 -25.65 24.90
CA VAL A 396 4.28 -26.21 24.20
C VAL A 396 5.17 -26.94 25.23
N GLU A 397 5.52 -28.20 24.94
CA GLU A 397 6.40 -28.98 25.82
C GLU A 397 7.78 -28.31 25.95
N LYS A 398 8.32 -28.28 27.19
CA LYS A 398 9.40 -27.35 27.60
C LYS A 398 10.81 -27.65 27.06
N ASP A 399 10.93 -28.49 26.05
CA ASP A 399 12.20 -28.73 25.33
C ASP A 399 12.41 -27.77 24.13
N GLY A 400 11.40 -26.95 23.79
CA GLY A 400 11.48 -25.93 22.73
C GLY A 400 11.22 -24.51 23.23
N LYS A 401 12.27 -23.79 23.67
CA LYS A 401 12.25 -22.32 23.56
C LYS A 401 12.26 -21.94 22.08
N LEU A 402 11.61 -20.83 21.70
CA LEU A 402 11.75 -20.20 20.37
C LEU A 402 13.13 -19.52 20.14
N SER A 403 14.17 -20.03 20.79
CA SER A 403 15.53 -19.87 20.29
C SER A 403 15.70 -20.88 19.17
N SER A 404 15.94 -20.41 17.95
CA SER A 404 16.69 -21.20 16.98
C SER A 404 17.98 -21.72 17.64
N LYS A 405 18.55 -22.84 17.17
CA LYS A 405 19.82 -23.36 17.72
C LYS A 405 21.02 -22.41 17.53
N SER A 406 20.81 -21.33 16.76
CA SER A 406 21.72 -20.22 16.50
C SER A 406 21.54 -19.02 17.44
N GLY A 407 20.38 -18.87 18.11
CA GLY A 407 19.99 -17.65 18.83
C GLY A 407 19.47 -16.51 17.95
N GLU A 408 19.20 -16.78 16.67
CA GLU A 408 18.60 -15.84 15.71
C GLU A 408 17.08 -15.70 15.94
N VAL A 409 16.55 -14.48 15.79
CA VAL A 409 15.12 -14.10 15.93
C VAL A 409 14.63 -13.46 14.64
N LEU A 410 13.46 -13.87 14.13
CA LEU A 410 12.88 -13.38 12.86
C LEU A 410 11.51 -12.72 13.11
N PHE A 411 11.29 -11.53 12.55
CA PHE A 411 10.01 -10.85 12.62
C PHE A 411 9.69 -10.00 11.38
N LEU A 412 8.40 -9.74 11.17
CA LEU A 412 7.87 -8.85 10.14
C LEU A 412 7.57 -7.49 10.75
N VAL A 413 7.98 -6.40 10.09
CA VAL A 413 7.54 -5.05 10.47
C VAL A 413 6.26 -4.74 9.72
N LEU A 414 5.14 -4.71 10.44
CA LEU A 414 3.82 -4.43 9.92
C LEU A 414 3.40 -2.98 10.23
N HIS A 415 2.56 -2.40 9.37
CA HIS A 415 2.07 -1.03 9.53
C HIS A 415 0.56 -0.90 9.30
N SER A 416 -0.05 0.08 9.99
CA SER A 416 -1.46 0.45 9.82
C SER A 416 -1.62 1.96 10.09
N GLY A 417 -1.65 2.75 9.02
CA GLY A 417 -1.54 4.20 9.12
C GLY A 417 -0.17 4.60 9.67
N LEU A 418 -0.14 5.42 10.72
CA LEU A 418 1.09 5.81 11.41
C LEU A 418 1.65 4.71 12.34
N ASN A 419 0.81 3.79 12.82
CA ASN A 419 1.23 2.76 13.77
C ASN A 419 2.06 1.66 13.08
N GLN A 420 3.17 1.26 13.71
CA GLN A 420 4.07 0.19 13.25
C GLN A 420 4.38 -0.77 14.41
N PHE A 421 4.50 -2.07 14.13
CA PHE A 421 4.86 -3.09 15.10
C PHE A 421 5.59 -4.27 14.45
N GLY A 422 6.36 -5.01 15.24
CA GLY A 422 7.00 -6.26 14.85
C GLY A 422 6.09 -7.46 15.15
N LEU A 423 5.94 -8.39 14.21
CA LEU A 423 5.27 -9.68 14.40
C LEU A 423 6.31 -10.80 14.33
N LEU A 424 6.53 -11.52 15.43
CA LEU A 424 7.41 -12.69 15.47
C LEU A 424 6.89 -13.81 14.55
N ILE A 425 7.80 -14.43 13.81
CA ILE A 425 7.51 -15.56 12.90
C ILE A 425 8.60 -16.62 13.01
N ASP A 426 8.27 -17.89 12.73
CA ASP A 426 9.25 -18.98 12.72
C ASP A 426 10.07 -18.96 11.41
N SER A 427 9.38 -18.75 10.29
CA SER A 427 9.96 -18.77 8.94
C SER A 427 9.06 -18.07 7.91
N ILE A 428 9.67 -17.69 6.78
CA ILE A 428 8.96 -17.28 5.57
C ILE A 428 8.97 -18.47 4.60
N ASP A 429 7.82 -18.80 4.02
CA ASP A 429 7.70 -19.84 2.99
C ASP A 429 7.96 -19.22 1.59
N HIS A 430 7.08 -18.32 1.13
CA HIS A 430 7.11 -17.69 -0.20
C HIS A 430 6.09 -16.54 -0.31
N THR A 431 6.13 -15.76 -1.41
CA THR A 431 5.06 -14.80 -1.80
C THR A 431 4.04 -15.46 -2.73
N GLU A 432 2.74 -15.22 -2.51
CA GLU A 432 1.65 -15.82 -3.29
C GLU A 432 0.49 -14.83 -3.52
N GLU A 433 -0.10 -14.85 -4.72
CA GLU A 433 -1.38 -14.17 -5.01
C GLU A 433 -2.54 -15.02 -4.47
N ILE A 434 -3.11 -14.63 -3.34
CA ILE A 434 -4.19 -15.34 -2.66
C ILE A 434 -5.56 -14.74 -2.96
N VAL A 435 -6.63 -15.54 -2.86
CA VAL A 435 -8.03 -15.09 -3.04
C VAL A 435 -8.72 -15.05 -1.69
N VAL A 436 -8.91 -13.84 -1.15
CA VAL A 436 -9.46 -13.68 0.20
C VAL A 436 -10.94 -14.05 0.24
N LYS A 437 -11.29 -15.01 1.10
CA LYS A 437 -12.66 -15.38 1.44
C LYS A 437 -13.03 -14.72 2.79
N PRO A 438 -14.21 -14.08 2.91
CA PRO A 438 -14.66 -13.52 4.18
C PRO A 438 -14.77 -14.59 5.28
N LEU A 439 -14.46 -14.22 6.52
CA LEU A 439 -14.56 -15.11 7.67
C LEU A 439 -16.00 -15.58 7.91
N ALA A 440 -16.14 -16.81 8.40
CA ALA A 440 -17.41 -17.30 8.95
C ALA A 440 -17.84 -16.44 10.17
N GLN A 441 -19.14 -16.22 10.34
CA GLN A 441 -19.69 -15.33 11.39
C GLN A 441 -19.29 -15.72 12.83
N ILE A 442 -18.88 -16.97 13.08
CA ILE A 442 -18.37 -17.41 14.39
C ILE A 442 -16.95 -16.88 14.69
N LEU A 443 -16.18 -16.52 13.66
CA LEU A 443 -14.83 -15.95 13.76
C LEU A 443 -14.80 -14.42 13.66
N SER A 444 -15.92 -13.76 13.32
CA SER A 444 -15.95 -12.29 13.10
C SER A 444 -15.81 -11.44 14.38
N SER A 445 -15.50 -12.06 15.51
CA SER A 445 -15.05 -11.41 16.76
C SER A 445 -13.53 -11.25 16.83
N HIS A 446 -12.77 -11.97 15.98
CA HIS A 446 -11.31 -11.98 15.98
C HIS A 446 -10.81 -10.95 14.97
N THR A 447 -10.69 -9.68 15.39
CA THR A 447 -10.38 -8.55 14.50
C THR A 447 -9.03 -8.66 13.79
N PHE A 448 -8.08 -9.39 14.37
CA PHE A 448 -6.73 -9.62 13.82
C PHE A 448 -6.69 -10.47 12.53
N TYR A 449 -7.83 -10.99 12.05
CA TYR A 449 -7.94 -11.65 10.75
C TYR A 449 -8.79 -10.83 9.76
N ALA A 450 -8.24 -10.57 8.58
CA ALA A 450 -8.98 -9.99 7.45
C ALA A 450 -9.90 -11.01 6.75
N GLY A 451 -9.50 -12.30 6.76
CA GLY A 451 -10.16 -13.35 5.99
C GLY A 451 -9.42 -14.68 6.08
N SER A 452 -9.76 -15.61 5.18
CA SER A 452 -8.99 -16.84 4.95
C SER A 452 -8.77 -17.06 3.46
N SER A 453 -7.71 -17.77 3.11
CA SER A 453 -7.48 -18.27 1.75
C SER A 453 -7.17 -19.76 1.78
N ILE A 454 -7.41 -20.41 0.66
CA ILE A 454 -6.78 -21.68 0.31
C ILE A 454 -5.46 -21.30 -0.38
N LEU A 455 -4.35 -21.95 -0.02
CA LEU A 455 -3.06 -21.83 -0.71
C LEU A 455 -3.00 -22.80 -1.89
N GLY A 456 -2.05 -22.62 -2.81
CA GLY A 456 -1.90 -23.53 -3.94
C GLY A 456 -1.68 -25.00 -3.57
N ASP A 457 -1.07 -25.33 -2.42
CA ASP A 457 -0.97 -26.72 -1.92
C ASP A 457 -2.23 -27.24 -1.21
N SER A 458 -3.34 -26.50 -1.28
CA SER A 458 -4.65 -26.77 -0.67
C SER A 458 -4.73 -26.62 0.86
N ASP A 459 -3.63 -26.26 1.52
CA ASP A 459 -3.65 -25.82 2.92
C ASP A 459 -4.50 -24.54 3.07
N VAL A 460 -5.15 -24.38 4.23
CA VAL A 460 -5.89 -23.16 4.57
C VAL A 460 -4.98 -22.24 5.37
N ALA A 461 -4.80 -21.01 4.89
CA ALA A 461 -4.10 -19.95 5.62
C ALA A 461 -5.07 -18.87 6.07
N MET A 462 -4.90 -18.39 7.30
CA MET A 462 -5.62 -17.22 7.80
C MET A 462 -4.91 -15.95 7.31
N VAL A 463 -5.67 -14.99 6.80
CA VAL A 463 -5.14 -13.70 6.35
C VAL A 463 -5.14 -12.75 7.55
N LEU A 464 -3.95 -12.32 7.97
CA LEU A 464 -3.79 -11.39 9.09
C LEU A 464 -4.20 -9.96 8.69
N SER A 465 -4.51 -9.11 9.67
CA SER A 465 -4.64 -7.66 9.46
C SER A 465 -3.89 -6.88 10.53
N ALA A 466 -2.92 -6.09 10.11
CA ALA A 466 -2.18 -5.16 10.95
C ALA A 466 -3.11 -4.13 11.61
N ASN A 467 -4.09 -3.60 10.88
CA ASN A 467 -5.13 -2.72 11.42
C ASN A 467 -5.95 -3.42 12.51
N GLY A 468 -6.36 -4.67 12.24
CA GLY A 468 -7.10 -5.50 13.19
C GLY A 468 -6.35 -5.80 14.50
N ILE A 469 -5.03 -5.98 14.42
CA ILE A 469 -4.12 -6.19 15.56
C ILE A 469 -3.89 -4.88 16.34
N CYS A 470 -3.64 -3.76 15.65
CA CYS A 470 -3.50 -2.44 16.28
C CYS A 470 -4.74 -2.06 17.09
N GLN A 471 -5.94 -2.33 16.55
CA GLN A 471 -7.21 -2.06 17.24
C GLN A 471 -7.42 -2.94 18.48
N SER A 472 -7.09 -4.23 18.45
CA SER A 472 -7.30 -5.12 19.61
C SER A 472 -6.29 -4.86 20.73
N HIS A 473 -5.05 -4.48 20.41
CA HIS A 473 -3.96 -4.33 21.38
C HIS A 473 -3.60 -2.91 21.77
N LYS A 474 -4.39 -1.92 21.33
CA LYS A 474 -4.20 -0.48 21.63
C LYS A 474 -2.76 -0.03 21.39
N LEU A 475 -2.23 -0.34 20.21
CA LEU A 475 -0.85 -0.01 19.84
C LEU A 475 -0.73 1.48 19.46
N HIS A 476 -0.83 2.36 20.47
CA HIS A 476 -0.54 3.78 20.34
C HIS A 476 0.94 4.02 20.64
N ILE A 477 1.69 4.50 19.64
CA ILE A 477 3.12 4.83 19.79
C ILE A 477 3.35 5.85 20.92
N HIS A 478 2.40 6.77 21.13
CA HIS A 478 2.43 7.84 22.12
C HIS A 478 2.70 7.40 23.58
N ASP A 479 2.31 6.19 23.98
CA ASP A 479 2.54 5.65 25.34
C ASP A 479 4.00 5.22 25.57
N LEU A 480 4.76 4.93 24.50
CA LEU A 480 6.19 4.62 24.59
C LEU A 480 6.99 5.91 24.73
N ASP A 481 6.81 6.88 23.83
CA ASP A 481 7.58 8.13 23.82
C ASP A 481 7.42 8.94 25.11
N THR A 482 6.19 9.08 25.61
CA THR A 482 5.92 9.79 26.88
C THR A 482 6.54 9.12 28.10
N SER A 483 6.96 7.86 28.00
CA SER A 483 7.56 7.11 29.11
C SER A 483 9.09 7.01 29.08
N VAL A 484 9.73 7.29 27.94
CA VAL A 484 11.21 7.34 27.83
C VAL A 484 11.76 8.68 28.34
N GLN A 485 10.97 9.76 28.27
CA GLN A 485 11.34 11.13 28.67
C GLN A 485 11.84 11.29 30.12
N SER A 486 11.63 10.32 31.02
CA SER A 486 12.00 10.45 32.44
C SER A 486 13.45 10.04 32.80
N THR A 487 14.24 9.53 31.85
CA THR A 487 15.63 9.09 32.12
C THR A 487 16.64 9.97 31.39
N LYS A 488 17.55 10.61 32.14
CA LYS A 488 18.55 11.55 31.60
C LYS A 488 19.50 10.90 30.59
N SER A 489 19.54 11.43 29.36
CA SER A 489 20.66 11.45 28.39
C SER A 489 20.21 11.64 26.93
N PHE A 490 18.91 11.85 26.66
CA PHE A 490 18.38 11.99 25.29
C PHE A 490 19.08 13.09 24.47
N GLU A 491 19.28 14.27 25.06
CA GLU A 491 19.99 15.41 24.43
C GLU A 491 21.47 15.11 24.16
N GLU A 492 22.14 14.36 25.03
CA GLU A 492 23.56 13.97 24.88
C GLU A 492 23.76 12.80 23.90
N MET A 493 22.76 11.92 23.74
CA MET A 493 22.80 10.84 22.75
C MET A 493 22.36 11.28 21.35
N GLN A 494 21.38 12.19 21.21
CA GLN A 494 20.97 12.68 19.89
C GLN A 494 22.15 13.27 19.12
N ILE A 495 22.99 14.10 19.76
CA ILE A 495 24.18 14.71 19.15
C ILE A 495 25.19 13.67 18.61
N LEU A 496 25.21 12.45 19.18
CA LEU A 496 26.10 11.36 18.74
C LEU A 496 25.50 10.47 17.64
N ASP A 497 24.17 10.42 17.51
CA ASP A 497 23.50 9.54 16.53
C ASP A 497 23.21 10.24 15.18
N MET A 498 23.48 11.54 15.08
CA MET A 498 23.21 12.38 13.90
C MET A 498 24.10 12.10 12.69
N GLN A 499 25.15 11.28 12.83
CA GLN A 499 25.95 10.82 11.68
C GLN A 499 25.13 9.86 10.82
N GLU A 500 24.90 10.20 9.55
CA GLU A 500 23.94 9.49 8.70
C GLU A 500 24.38 8.05 8.34
N LYS A 501 23.47 7.08 8.56
CA LYS A 501 23.58 5.73 7.99
C LYS A 501 23.01 5.75 6.56
N GLN A 502 23.78 5.26 5.60
CA GLN A 502 23.45 5.27 4.17
C GLN A 502 23.14 3.86 3.65
N ASP A 503 22.14 3.77 2.78
CA ASP A 503 21.79 2.56 2.03
C ASP A 503 22.70 2.42 0.80
N LEU A 504 23.56 1.40 0.80
CA LEU A 504 24.54 1.14 -0.26
C LEU A 504 24.30 -0.23 -0.89
N LEU A 505 24.21 -0.30 -2.22
CA LEU A 505 24.32 -1.56 -2.95
C LEU A 505 25.80 -1.96 -3.01
N VAL A 506 26.15 -3.09 -2.41
CA VAL A 506 27.49 -3.66 -2.39
C VAL A 506 27.56 -4.77 -3.44
N PHE A 507 28.57 -4.70 -4.30
CA PHE A 507 28.80 -5.65 -5.40
C PHE A 507 30.29 -5.90 -5.58
N ARG A 508 30.65 -6.88 -6.41
CA ARG A 508 32.02 -7.05 -6.89
C ARG A 508 32.12 -6.82 -8.38
N TYR A 509 33.24 -6.21 -8.78
CA TYR A 509 33.66 -6.20 -10.17
C TYR A 509 34.46 -7.48 -10.46
N SER A 510 35.68 -7.59 -9.92
CA SER A 510 36.54 -8.77 -10.02
C SER A 510 36.31 -9.76 -8.87
N ARG A 511 37.22 -10.74 -8.69
CA ARG A 511 37.14 -11.71 -7.59
C ARG A 511 37.40 -11.08 -6.22
N ASN A 512 38.27 -10.08 -6.16
CA ASN A 512 38.78 -9.48 -4.92
C ASN A 512 38.25 -8.08 -4.64
N GLU A 513 37.81 -7.34 -5.66
CA GLU A 513 37.43 -5.93 -5.51
C GLU A 513 35.95 -5.78 -5.20
N GLN A 514 35.68 -5.30 -3.99
CA GLN A 514 34.35 -4.92 -3.52
C GLN A 514 34.12 -3.44 -3.81
N LEU A 515 32.96 -3.12 -4.37
CA LEU A 515 32.54 -1.76 -4.68
C LEU A 515 31.15 -1.50 -4.09
N ALA A 516 30.86 -0.23 -3.85
CA ALA A 516 29.58 0.24 -3.37
C ALA A 516 29.07 1.42 -4.20
N ILE A 517 27.75 1.55 -4.27
CA ILE A 517 27.06 2.74 -4.78
C ILE A 517 25.84 3.04 -3.90
N PRO A 518 25.44 4.31 -3.72
CA PRO A 518 24.19 4.65 -3.05
C PRO A 518 22.99 3.97 -3.73
N LEU A 519 22.19 3.23 -2.98
CA LEU A 519 21.03 2.49 -3.49
C LEU A 519 19.99 3.42 -4.12
N SER A 520 19.91 4.68 -3.65
CA SER A 520 19.09 5.76 -4.22
C SER A 520 19.46 6.12 -5.67
N LEU A 521 20.69 5.84 -6.10
CA LEU A 521 21.20 6.04 -7.47
C LEU A 521 21.07 4.78 -8.35
N VAL A 522 20.47 3.69 -7.85
CA VAL A 522 20.17 2.48 -8.62
C VAL A 522 18.73 2.54 -9.13
N PHE A 523 18.52 2.30 -10.42
CA PHE A 523 17.18 2.17 -11.01
C PHE A 523 16.71 0.72 -11.03
N LYS A 524 17.59 -0.19 -11.47
CA LYS A 524 17.33 -1.63 -11.58
C LYS A 524 18.65 -2.40 -11.45
N VAL A 525 18.57 -3.63 -10.96
CA VAL A 525 19.65 -4.62 -11.07
C VAL A 525 19.08 -5.87 -11.73
N GLU A 526 19.78 -6.43 -12.71
CA GLU A 526 19.30 -7.56 -13.51
C GLU A 526 20.44 -8.56 -13.78
N GLN A 527 20.19 -9.86 -13.61
CA GLN A 527 21.16 -10.91 -13.94
C GLN A 527 20.95 -11.35 -15.40
N ILE A 528 22.05 -11.48 -16.14
CA ILE A 528 22.05 -11.79 -17.58
C ILE A 528 23.09 -12.86 -17.93
N GLU A 529 22.82 -13.63 -18.98
CA GLU A 529 23.80 -14.57 -19.54
C GLU A 529 24.78 -13.82 -20.45
N VAL A 530 26.07 -14.17 -20.41
CA VAL A 530 27.09 -13.52 -21.26
C VAL A 530 26.77 -13.68 -22.76
N GLY A 531 26.09 -14.76 -23.15
CA GLY A 531 25.62 -15.00 -24.52
C GLY A 531 24.54 -14.03 -25.03
N GLN A 532 23.93 -13.22 -24.16
CA GLN A 532 22.93 -12.20 -24.54
C GLN A 532 23.58 -10.88 -24.98
N ILE A 533 24.89 -10.71 -24.76
CA ILE A 533 25.63 -9.49 -25.05
C ILE A 533 26.00 -9.41 -26.54
N GLN A 534 25.69 -8.28 -27.17
CA GLN A 534 25.96 -7.99 -28.57
C GLN A 534 27.16 -7.04 -28.69
N ASN A 535 28.25 -7.54 -29.27
CA ASN A 535 29.47 -6.76 -29.47
C ASN A 535 29.40 -5.97 -30.79
N VAL A 536 29.50 -4.64 -30.71
CA VAL A 536 29.37 -3.72 -31.84
C VAL A 536 30.54 -2.73 -31.80
N ALA A 537 31.54 -2.96 -32.66
CA ALA A 537 32.88 -2.37 -32.53
C ALA A 537 33.45 -2.66 -31.12
N ASP A 538 34.06 -1.68 -30.46
CA ASP A 538 34.66 -1.82 -29.12
C ASP A 538 33.61 -1.79 -27.98
N ASN A 539 32.35 -1.53 -28.31
CA ASN A 539 31.23 -1.37 -27.38
C ASN A 539 30.39 -2.65 -27.29
N HIS A 540 29.84 -2.87 -26.10
CA HIS A 540 29.05 -4.05 -25.75
C HIS A 540 27.63 -3.58 -25.42
N PHE A 541 26.62 -4.21 -25.99
CA PHE A 541 25.22 -3.81 -25.82
C PHE A 541 24.35 -4.98 -25.42
N ILE A 542 23.23 -4.70 -24.75
CA ILE A 542 22.16 -5.66 -24.51
C ILE A 542 20.82 -5.02 -24.84
N ASN A 543 19.84 -5.83 -25.27
CA ASN A 543 18.46 -5.36 -25.39
C ASN A 543 17.70 -5.68 -24.09
N LEU A 544 17.36 -4.64 -23.32
CA LEU A 544 16.53 -4.73 -22.11
C LEU A 544 15.23 -3.96 -22.35
N GLU A 545 14.10 -4.62 -22.17
CA GLU A 545 12.76 -4.03 -22.34
C GLU A 545 12.56 -3.30 -23.69
N GLY A 546 13.23 -3.78 -24.75
CA GLY A 546 13.21 -3.19 -26.09
C GLY A 546 14.23 -2.07 -26.34
N LYS A 547 14.91 -1.56 -25.30
CA LYS A 547 15.99 -0.57 -25.41
C LYS A 547 17.35 -1.25 -25.57
N ASN A 548 18.23 -0.70 -26.41
CA ASN A 548 19.63 -1.11 -26.49
C ASN A 548 20.45 -0.33 -25.46
N ILE A 549 20.81 -0.99 -24.36
CA ILE A 549 21.60 -0.41 -23.26
C ILE A 549 23.09 -0.68 -23.51
N LEU A 550 23.93 0.36 -23.36
CA LEU A 550 25.39 0.26 -23.43
C LEU A 550 25.94 -0.33 -22.13
N LEU A 551 26.78 -1.35 -22.22
CA LEU A 551 27.43 -1.99 -21.08
C LEU A 551 28.79 -1.34 -20.76
N LEU A 552 28.93 -0.91 -19.51
CA LEU A 552 30.15 -0.30 -18.96
C LEU A 552 30.91 -1.29 -18.10
N TYR A 553 32.14 -1.56 -18.53
CA TYR A 553 33.13 -2.39 -17.86
C TYR A 553 34.02 -1.46 -17.04
N LEU A 554 34.03 -1.60 -15.71
CA LEU A 554 34.64 -0.61 -14.81
C LEU A 554 36.17 -0.58 -14.93
N ASP A 555 36.81 -1.67 -15.32
CA ASP A 555 38.25 -1.74 -15.65
C ASP A 555 38.71 -0.79 -16.77
N LYS A 556 37.77 -0.24 -17.56
CA LYS A 556 38.06 0.78 -18.58
C LYS A 556 38.11 2.21 -18.02
N TYR A 557 37.66 2.42 -16.78
CA TYR A 557 37.46 3.74 -16.15
C TYR A 557 38.09 3.87 -14.75
N LEU A 558 38.35 2.73 -14.08
CA LEU A 558 38.92 2.60 -12.74
C LEU A 558 40.09 1.61 -12.78
N THR A 559 41.06 1.75 -11.86
CA THR A 559 42.20 0.81 -11.79
C THR A 559 41.79 -0.50 -11.09
N LEU A 560 41.08 -1.37 -11.81
CA LEU A 560 40.55 -2.65 -11.31
C LEU A 560 41.17 -3.88 -12.01
N GLU A 561 41.13 -5.04 -11.35
CA GLU A 561 41.32 -6.33 -12.00
C GLU A 561 40.19 -6.57 -13.04
N PRO A 562 40.49 -7.06 -14.26
CA PRO A 562 39.48 -7.29 -15.28
C PRO A 562 38.50 -8.41 -14.88
N LEU A 563 37.29 -8.37 -15.43
CA LEU A 563 36.28 -9.40 -15.22
C LEU A 563 36.80 -10.80 -15.61
N PRO A 564 36.61 -11.85 -14.76
CA PRO A 564 37.04 -13.20 -15.08
C PRO A 564 36.36 -13.77 -16.34
N GLU A 565 37.18 -14.34 -17.25
CA GLU A 565 36.71 -14.96 -18.51
C GLU A 565 35.85 -16.23 -18.31
N ASP A 566 35.79 -16.78 -17.08
CA ASP A 566 35.09 -18.01 -16.72
C ASP A 566 33.68 -17.79 -16.10
N LEU A 567 33.12 -16.58 -16.22
CA LEU A 567 31.77 -16.25 -15.75
C LEU A 567 30.69 -16.53 -16.83
N GLU A 568 29.69 -17.34 -16.48
CA GLU A 568 28.56 -17.67 -17.36
C GLU A 568 27.46 -16.58 -17.33
N THR A 569 27.35 -15.84 -16.22
CA THR A 569 26.40 -14.73 -16.04
C THR A 569 27.08 -13.50 -15.44
N PHE A 570 26.59 -12.31 -15.81
CA PHE A 570 26.90 -11.05 -15.13
C PHE A 570 25.64 -10.45 -14.49
N TYR A 571 25.84 -9.46 -13.62
CA TYR A 571 24.81 -8.55 -13.18
C TYR A 571 24.98 -7.20 -13.87
N ILE A 572 23.88 -6.62 -14.33
CA ILE A 572 23.81 -5.24 -14.83
C ILE A 572 23.14 -4.38 -13.77
N ILE A 573 23.84 -3.34 -13.35
CA ILE A 573 23.34 -2.27 -12.50
C ILE A 573 22.99 -1.09 -13.42
N THR A 574 21.72 -0.73 -13.53
CA THR A 574 21.27 0.44 -14.30
C THR A 574 21.23 1.67 -13.38
N PRO A 575 22.03 2.72 -13.61
CA PRO A 575 22.00 3.94 -12.80
C PRO A 575 20.70 4.73 -12.98
N LYS A 576 20.21 5.34 -11.90
CA LYS A 576 19.07 6.26 -11.88
C LYS A 576 19.51 7.69 -12.23
N ILE A 577 20.27 7.85 -13.32
CA ILE A 577 20.82 9.13 -13.76
C ILE A 577 20.14 9.53 -15.08
N LYS A 578 19.53 10.72 -15.09
CA LYS A 578 18.84 11.27 -16.26
C LYS A 578 19.80 11.39 -17.44
N ASP A 579 19.32 11.01 -18.63
CA ASP A 579 20.07 11.00 -19.90
C ASP A 579 21.31 10.06 -19.95
N PHE A 580 21.53 9.23 -18.91
CA PHE A 580 22.61 8.25 -18.80
C PHE A 580 22.08 6.80 -18.81
N GLU A 581 21.45 6.41 -19.92
CA GLU A 581 20.89 5.06 -20.10
C GLU A 581 21.98 4.01 -20.41
N VAL A 582 22.70 3.60 -19.36
CA VAL A 582 23.79 2.60 -19.40
C VAL A 582 23.57 1.48 -18.37
N GLY A 583 24.27 0.38 -18.55
CA GLY A 583 24.33 -0.73 -17.60
C GLY A 583 25.76 -0.97 -17.12
N ILE A 584 26.02 -0.83 -15.83
CA ILE A 584 27.33 -1.12 -15.22
C ILE A 584 27.42 -2.61 -14.95
N VAL A 585 28.48 -3.26 -15.44
CA VAL A 585 28.67 -4.70 -15.32
C VAL A 585 29.33 -5.04 -13.97
N ALA A 586 28.79 -6.04 -13.28
CA ALA A 586 29.33 -6.62 -12.05
C ALA A 586 29.36 -8.16 -12.16
N SER A 587 30.30 -8.82 -11.48
CA SER A 587 30.35 -10.30 -11.44
C SER A 587 29.36 -10.89 -10.43
N SER A 588 29.16 -10.21 -9.30
CA SER A 588 28.18 -10.59 -8.28
C SER A 588 27.67 -9.39 -7.49
N ILE A 589 26.38 -9.38 -7.18
CA ILE A 589 25.84 -8.55 -6.09
C ILE A 589 26.10 -9.28 -4.78
N GLU A 590 26.58 -8.58 -3.75
CA GLU A 590 26.69 -9.14 -2.39
C GLU A 590 25.38 -8.90 -1.63
N GLU A 591 24.99 -7.63 -1.45
CA GLU A 591 23.82 -7.22 -0.68
C GLU A 591 23.53 -5.70 -0.78
N SER A 592 22.49 -5.23 -0.09
CA SER A 592 22.38 -3.83 0.34
C SER A 592 22.76 -3.69 1.82
N VAL A 593 23.69 -2.79 2.17
CA VAL A 593 24.04 -2.47 3.57
C VAL A 593 23.52 -1.09 3.99
N HIS A 594 23.18 -0.95 5.27
CA HIS A 594 22.78 0.31 5.90
C HIS A 594 23.85 0.73 6.93
N THR A 595 24.83 1.57 6.54
CA THR A 595 26.05 1.82 7.34
C THR A 595 26.45 3.30 7.38
N ARG A 596 27.16 3.72 8.44
CA ARG A 596 27.77 5.07 8.51
C ARG A 596 28.97 5.13 7.56
N LEU A 597 28.95 6.07 6.63
CA LEU A 597 30.06 6.28 5.68
C LEU A 597 31.22 7.06 6.32
N ASN A 598 32.04 6.38 7.11
CA ASN A 598 33.41 6.83 7.33
C ASN A 598 34.21 6.54 6.05
N LEU A 599 34.45 7.59 5.27
CA LEU A 599 35.22 7.54 4.03
C LEU A 599 36.64 8.10 4.27
N ASP A 600 37.64 7.26 4.08
CA ASP A 600 39.01 7.71 3.91
C ASP A 600 39.16 8.32 2.50
N SER A 601 39.77 9.50 2.43
CA SER A 601 40.13 10.12 1.14
C SER A 601 41.14 9.20 0.42
N PRO A 602 40.90 8.81 -0.83
CA PRO A 602 41.76 7.85 -1.51
C PRO A 602 43.16 8.46 -1.70
N PRO A 603 44.26 7.72 -1.42
CA PRO A 603 45.62 8.22 -1.59
C PRO A 603 46.03 8.41 -3.07
N ILE A 604 45.14 8.00 -3.99
CA ILE A 604 45.25 8.18 -5.44
C ILE A 604 43.96 8.90 -5.88
N ASN A 605 44.10 10.03 -6.58
CA ASN A 605 42.97 10.80 -7.10
C ASN A 605 42.42 10.16 -8.39
N GLU A 606 41.66 9.07 -8.26
CA GLU A 606 40.98 8.42 -9.38
C GLU A 606 39.63 9.09 -9.66
N ALA A 607 39.46 9.60 -10.88
CA ALA A 607 38.37 10.50 -11.27
C ALA A 607 36.97 9.85 -11.42
N ALA A 608 36.71 8.75 -10.71
CA ALA A 608 35.39 8.14 -10.54
C ALA A 608 35.26 7.34 -9.20
N ILE A 609 36.13 7.59 -8.21
CA ILE A 609 36.03 7.03 -6.86
C ILE A 609 35.71 8.16 -5.88
N LEU A 610 34.54 8.10 -5.25
CA LEU A 610 34.04 9.08 -4.29
C LEU A 610 34.67 8.92 -2.89
N GLY A 611 35.19 7.74 -2.58
CA GLY A 611 36.01 7.48 -1.40
C GLY A 611 36.24 5.98 -1.15
N ILE A 612 37.00 5.67 -0.10
CA ILE A 612 37.26 4.30 0.35
C ILE A 612 36.65 4.11 1.74
N THR A 613 35.96 2.99 1.96
CA THR A 613 35.47 2.61 3.30
C THR A 613 35.68 1.11 3.55
N THR A 614 35.39 0.62 4.76
CA THR A 614 35.48 -0.80 5.11
C THR A 614 34.10 -1.36 5.41
N ILE A 615 33.65 -2.34 4.63
CA ILE A 615 32.36 -3.01 4.78
C ILE A 615 32.62 -4.52 4.89
N ARG A 616 32.16 -5.15 5.99
CA ARG A 616 32.43 -6.56 6.33
C ARG A 616 33.93 -6.93 6.24
N GLU A 617 34.75 -6.16 6.96
CA GLU A 617 36.23 -6.29 7.02
C GLU A 617 36.97 -6.16 5.67
N LYS A 618 36.27 -5.85 4.57
CA LYS A 618 36.85 -5.65 3.23
C LYS A 618 36.88 -4.16 2.88
N ILE A 619 38.01 -3.75 2.29
CA ILE A 619 38.14 -2.46 1.62
C ILE A 619 37.12 -2.40 0.48
N THR A 620 36.31 -1.34 0.46
CA THR A 620 35.23 -1.13 -0.50
C THR A 620 35.36 0.25 -1.14
N PHE A 621 35.38 0.29 -2.48
CA PHE A 621 35.45 1.54 -3.24
C PHE A 621 34.04 2.08 -3.50
N LEU A 622 33.77 3.31 -3.08
CA LEU A 622 32.51 3.98 -3.36
C LEU A 622 32.60 4.65 -4.74
N VAL A 623 31.80 4.21 -5.71
CA VAL A 623 31.90 4.67 -7.11
C VAL A 623 31.13 5.98 -7.31
N ASP A 624 31.78 6.98 -7.89
CA ASP A 624 31.11 8.19 -8.37
C ASP A 624 30.49 7.93 -9.76
N LEU A 625 29.19 7.63 -9.75
CA LEU A 625 28.39 7.41 -10.94
C LEU A 625 28.23 8.67 -11.83
N PHE A 626 28.43 9.88 -11.30
CA PHE A 626 28.33 11.12 -12.07
C PHE A 626 29.65 11.44 -12.77
N SER A 627 30.79 11.33 -12.09
CA SER A 627 32.10 11.46 -12.76
C SER A 627 32.35 10.33 -13.77
N LEU A 628 31.84 9.11 -13.51
CA LEU A 628 31.80 8.04 -14.51
C LEU A 628 30.96 8.45 -15.73
N ALA A 629 29.82 9.12 -15.55
CA ALA A 629 29.00 9.62 -16.66
C ALA A 629 29.70 10.72 -17.48
N GLU A 630 30.43 11.64 -16.84
CA GLU A 630 31.27 12.63 -17.53
C GLU A 630 32.34 11.97 -18.41
N GLN A 631 33.02 10.92 -17.91
CA GLN A 631 34.01 10.16 -18.69
C GLN A 631 33.39 9.40 -19.88
N VAL A 632 32.21 8.79 -19.68
CA VAL A 632 31.53 7.96 -20.68
C VAL A 632 30.86 8.78 -21.78
N SER A 633 30.43 10.01 -21.51
CA SER A 633 29.79 10.88 -22.50
C SER A 633 30.18 12.35 -22.34
N PRO A 634 31.45 12.71 -22.65
CA PRO A 634 31.96 14.08 -22.44
C PRO A 634 31.18 15.14 -23.20
N ASP A 635 30.69 14.87 -24.41
CA ASP A 635 29.90 15.85 -25.19
C ASP A 635 28.46 16.03 -24.69
N ARG A 636 27.99 15.18 -23.77
CA ARG A 636 26.62 15.19 -23.22
C ARG A 636 26.57 15.72 -21.78
N PHE A 637 27.65 15.52 -21.01
CA PHE A 637 27.82 15.99 -19.64
C PHE A 637 28.91 17.06 -19.47
N LYS A 638 29.43 17.61 -20.58
CA LYS A 638 30.46 18.66 -20.57
C LYS A 638 30.04 19.83 -19.68
N ARG A 639 30.91 20.17 -18.72
CA ARG A 639 30.95 21.51 -18.12
C ARG A 639 30.89 22.54 -19.24
N THR A 640 29.79 23.28 -19.30
CA THR A 640 29.65 24.39 -20.25
C THR A 640 30.53 25.51 -19.72
N ASP A 641 31.51 25.95 -20.51
CA ASP A 641 32.47 26.96 -20.08
C ASP A 641 31.72 28.21 -19.55
N LEU A 642 31.97 28.57 -18.29
CA LEU A 642 31.18 29.56 -17.53
C LEU A 642 31.49 31.02 -17.90
N GLU A 643 31.77 31.27 -19.19
CA GLU A 643 31.91 32.59 -19.81
C GLU A 643 30.58 33.01 -20.48
N GLY A 644 29.63 33.55 -19.70
CA GLY A 644 28.46 34.23 -20.26
C GLY A 644 27.16 34.19 -19.45
N LYS A 645 27.03 33.27 -18.47
CA LYS A 645 25.90 33.33 -17.52
C LYS A 645 26.01 34.56 -16.59
N PRO A 646 24.89 35.18 -16.19
CA PRO A 646 24.88 36.39 -15.35
C PRO A 646 25.32 36.12 -13.90
N GLU A 647 25.57 37.17 -13.12
CA GLU A 647 26.04 37.08 -11.72
C GLU A 647 25.00 36.59 -10.69
N LYS A 648 23.90 35.93 -11.11
CA LYS A 648 22.85 35.38 -10.22
C LYS A 648 23.19 33.99 -9.65
N ASP A 649 24.25 33.35 -10.12
CA ASP A 649 24.47 31.90 -9.94
C ASP A 649 25.44 31.55 -8.79
N ARG A 650 25.47 32.30 -7.67
CA ARG A 650 26.39 32.05 -6.53
C ARG A 650 25.70 31.42 -5.33
N LEU A 651 26.07 30.17 -5.04
CA LEU A 651 25.50 29.36 -3.96
C LEU A 651 26.49 29.23 -2.79
N LEU A 652 26.00 29.25 -1.56
CA LEU A 652 26.76 28.82 -0.38
C LEU A 652 26.16 27.52 0.15
N VAL A 653 26.95 26.44 0.17
CA VAL A 653 26.57 25.15 0.76
C VAL A 653 27.23 25.03 2.13
N VAL A 654 26.42 24.72 3.14
CA VAL A 654 26.83 24.57 4.54
C VAL A 654 26.48 23.15 4.98
N GLU A 655 27.49 22.31 5.11
CA GLU A 655 27.35 20.88 5.34
C GLU A 655 28.64 20.41 6.03
N ASP A 656 28.54 19.77 7.19
CA ASP A 656 29.69 19.39 8.02
C ASP A 656 30.40 18.14 7.49
N THR A 657 29.62 17.25 6.88
CA THR A 657 30.04 15.93 6.45
C THR A 657 30.70 16.03 5.07
N PRO A 658 32.01 15.73 4.93
CA PRO A 658 32.74 15.96 3.68
C PRO A 658 32.11 15.30 2.45
N PHE A 659 31.55 14.10 2.64
CA PHE A 659 30.84 13.36 1.61
C PHE A 659 29.68 14.15 1.00
N PHE A 660 28.72 14.61 1.81
CA PHE A 660 27.58 15.38 1.33
C PHE A 660 28.01 16.74 0.78
N ARG A 661 28.96 17.40 1.44
CA ARG A 661 29.47 18.71 1.01
C ARG A 661 30.06 18.67 -0.41
N ASP A 662 30.85 17.65 -0.75
CA ASP A 662 31.41 17.48 -2.09
C ASP A 662 30.39 16.88 -3.10
N LEU A 663 29.48 16.02 -2.65
CA LEU A 663 28.38 15.47 -3.48
C LEU A 663 27.39 16.55 -3.92
N GLU A 664 26.94 17.41 -3.00
CA GLU A 664 26.01 18.51 -3.26
C GLU A 664 26.67 19.60 -4.10
N LYS A 665 27.93 19.95 -3.81
CA LYS A 665 28.72 20.80 -4.70
C LYS A 665 28.73 20.24 -6.11
N THR A 666 28.99 18.94 -6.28
CA THR A 666 28.96 18.28 -7.60
C THR A 666 27.57 18.34 -8.24
N TYR A 667 26.49 18.20 -7.45
CA TYR A 667 25.12 18.38 -7.93
C TYR A 667 24.86 19.79 -8.45
N PHE A 668 25.25 20.83 -7.72
CA PHE A 668 25.01 22.22 -8.10
C PHE A 668 25.96 22.71 -9.22
N GLU A 669 27.23 22.32 -9.20
CA GLU A 669 28.18 22.59 -10.30
C GLU A 669 27.71 21.89 -11.59
N SER A 670 27.09 20.70 -11.53
CA SER A 670 26.54 20.01 -12.71
C SER A 670 25.37 20.73 -13.39
N VAL A 671 24.74 21.72 -12.74
CA VAL A 671 23.71 22.62 -13.33
C VAL A 671 24.31 24.00 -13.68
N GLY A 672 25.56 24.23 -13.30
CA GLY A 672 26.35 25.43 -13.63
C GLY A 672 26.34 26.52 -12.55
N PHE A 673 25.98 26.21 -11.31
CA PHE A 673 26.15 27.13 -10.18
C PHE A 673 27.61 27.26 -9.76
N ARG A 674 28.00 28.42 -9.24
CA ARG A 674 29.28 28.65 -8.59
C ARG A 674 29.12 28.45 -7.09
N VAL A 675 29.54 27.29 -6.62
CA VAL A 675 29.42 26.87 -5.21
C VAL A 675 30.59 27.40 -4.39
N THR A 676 30.29 27.93 -3.21
CA THR A 676 31.25 28.08 -2.11
C THR A 676 30.82 27.15 -0.97
N LEU A 677 31.79 26.65 -0.22
CA LEU A 677 31.60 25.68 0.84
C LEU A 677 31.86 26.29 2.22
N ALA A 678 31.11 25.84 3.22
CA ALA A 678 31.36 26.03 4.64
C ALA A 678 31.09 24.71 5.39
N ASN A 679 31.82 24.48 6.48
CA ASN A 679 31.79 23.22 7.25
C ASN A 679 30.92 23.29 8.52
N ASN A 680 30.25 24.43 8.75
CA ASN A 680 29.35 24.70 9.89
C ASN A 680 28.69 26.10 9.73
N GLY A 681 27.67 26.38 10.55
CA GLY A 681 26.95 27.66 10.51
C GLY A 681 27.81 28.90 10.81
N GLN A 682 28.83 28.81 11.66
CA GLN A 682 29.65 29.97 12.02
C GLN A 682 30.56 30.38 10.86
N GLU A 683 31.18 29.42 10.17
CA GLU A 683 31.98 29.67 8.96
C GLU A 683 31.12 30.25 7.83
N ALA A 684 29.89 29.74 7.65
CA ALA A 684 28.94 30.30 6.70
C ALA A 684 28.55 31.74 7.06
N LEU A 685 28.29 32.01 8.33
CA LEU A 685 27.95 33.35 8.83
C LEU A 685 29.11 34.33 8.64
N ASP A 686 30.35 33.91 8.90
CA ASP A 686 31.55 34.73 8.68
C ASP A 686 31.73 35.08 7.20
N LEU A 687 31.57 34.11 6.30
CA LEU A 687 31.59 34.33 4.84
C LEU A 687 30.48 35.29 4.37
N LEU A 688 29.28 35.16 4.92
CA LEU A 688 28.13 36.04 4.66
C LEU A 688 28.37 37.47 5.18
N MET A 689 29.01 37.63 6.34
CA MET A 689 29.34 38.93 6.92
C MET A 689 30.55 39.61 6.26
N GLU A 690 31.54 38.85 5.76
CA GLU A 690 32.64 39.40 4.94
C GLU A 690 32.09 39.97 3.62
N ARG A 691 31.14 39.26 2.99
CA ARG A 691 30.64 39.56 1.64
C ARG A 691 29.11 39.62 1.55
N PRO A 692 28.45 40.57 2.24
CA PRO A 692 27.00 40.73 2.16
C PRO A 692 26.56 41.03 0.73
N ASN A 693 25.54 40.33 0.25
CA ASN A 693 25.05 40.30 -1.15
C ASN A 693 25.98 39.61 -2.19
N TYR A 694 27.00 38.83 -1.78
CA TYR A 694 27.80 38.05 -2.73
C TYR A 694 27.17 36.70 -3.10
N TYR A 695 26.42 36.08 -2.18
CA TYR A 695 25.67 34.84 -2.40
C TYR A 695 24.21 35.14 -2.67
N ASN A 696 23.60 34.37 -3.58
CA ASN A 696 22.21 34.54 -4.01
C ASN A 696 21.24 33.65 -3.21
N LEU A 697 21.74 32.52 -2.69
CA LEU A 697 20.99 31.51 -1.95
C LEU A 697 21.96 30.71 -1.08
N VAL A 698 21.53 30.38 0.14
CA VAL A 698 22.23 29.45 1.04
C VAL A 698 21.48 28.12 1.06
N VAL A 699 22.22 27.03 0.99
CA VAL A 699 21.74 25.67 1.22
C VAL A 699 22.48 25.14 2.44
N SER A 700 21.76 24.70 3.45
CA SER A 700 22.34 24.34 4.76
C SER A 700 21.72 23.04 5.24
N ASP A 701 22.55 22.12 5.75
CA ASP A 701 22.05 21.12 6.67
C ASP A 701 21.43 21.79 7.91
N ILE A 702 20.50 21.10 8.56
CA ILE A 702 19.92 21.50 9.84
C ILE A 702 20.89 21.24 10.99
N VAL A 703 21.64 20.14 11.00
CA VAL A 703 22.42 19.73 12.19
C VAL A 703 23.91 19.69 11.89
N MET A 704 24.63 20.67 12.44
CA MET A 704 26.08 20.82 12.25
C MET A 704 26.75 21.21 13.58
N PRO A 705 28.03 20.84 13.80
CA PRO A 705 28.80 21.27 14.96
C PRO A 705 29.08 22.78 14.94
N VAL A 706 29.47 23.34 16.09
CA VAL A 706 29.80 24.77 16.32
C VAL A 706 28.61 25.73 16.24
N MET A 707 27.79 25.64 15.18
CA MET A 707 26.54 26.36 14.99
C MET A 707 25.69 25.57 13.99
N ASP A 708 24.46 25.25 14.39
CA ASP A 708 23.53 24.48 13.58
C ASP A 708 22.78 25.34 12.54
N GLY A 709 22.00 24.70 11.67
CA GLY A 709 21.24 25.38 10.62
C GLY A 709 20.12 26.28 11.16
N TYR A 710 19.51 25.93 12.31
CA TYR A 710 18.48 26.75 12.97
C TYR A 710 19.08 28.04 13.56
N GLU A 711 20.26 27.94 14.21
CA GLU A 711 21.00 29.10 14.72
C GLU A 711 21.50 29.99 13.58
N LEU A 712 22.03 29.40 12.50
CA LEU A 712 22.45 30.11 11.29
C LEU A 712 21.29 30.91 10.68
N VAL A 713 20.16 30.26 10.35
CA VAL A 713 19.06 30.94 9.66
C VAL A 713 18.43 32.01 10.53
N LYS A 714 18.23 31.75 11.82
CA LYS A 714 17.72 32.72 12.79
C LYS A 714 18.63 33.94 12.91
N THR A 715 19.94 33.74 12.90
CA THR A 715 20.93 34.83 12.91
C THR A 715 20.88 35.62 11.60
N MET A 716 20.84 34.95 10.44
CA MET A 716 20.70 35.59 9.13
C MET A 716 19.42 36.44 9.03
N LYS A 717 18.26 35.90 9.39
CA LYS A 717 16.98 36.60 9.35
C LYS A 717 16.92 37.78 10.34
N SER A 718 17.67 37.74 11.44
CA SER A 718 17.82 38.88 12.35
C SER A 718 18.67 40.04 11.78
N ALA A 719 19.55 39.77 10.82
CA ALA A 719 20.50 40.75 10.29
C ALA A 719 19.97 41.45 9.03
N GLU A 720 19.79 42.77 9.07
CA GLU A 720 19.22 43.60 7.98
C GLU A 720 19.87 43.40 6.60
N LYS A 721 21.16 43.01 6.56
CA LYS A 721 21.92 42.76 5.33
C LYS A 721 21.84 41.32 4.80
N LEU A 722 21.39 40.37 5.61
CA LEU A 722 21.37 38.93 5.27
C LEU A 722 19.95 38.35 5.21
N SER A 723 18.98 38.99 5.86
CA SER A 723 17.60 38.51 5.98
C SER A 723 16.85 38.32 4.65
N LYS A 724 17.31 38.98 3.59
CA LYS A 724 16.80 38.86 2.22
C LYS A 724 17.40 37.72 1.40
N ILE A 725 18.46 37.07 1.90
CA ILE A 725 19.04 35.90 1.26
C ILE A 725 18.13 34.71 1.61
N PRO A 726 17.62 33.95 0.63
CA PRO A 726 16.89 32.72 0.90
C PRO A 726 17.82 31.65 1.47
N VAL A 727 17.28 30.82 2.35
CA VAL A 727 17.96 29.69 2.98
C VAL A 727 17.09 28.44 2.83
N ILE A 728 17.64 27.40 2.22
CA ILE A 728 16.99 26.08 2.08
C ILE A 728 17.60 25.12 3.11
N ALA A 729 16.76 24.51 3.92
CA ALA A 729 17.14 23.41 4.81
C ALA A 729 17.31 22.12 3.99
N LEU A 730 18.40 21.39 4.21
CA LEU A 730 18.54 20.01 3.78
C LEU A 730 18.23 19.07 4.95
N THR A 731 17.39 18.06 4.71
CA THR A 731 16.93 17.12 5.73
C THR A 731 17.20 15.67 5.32
N SER A 732 17.51 14.82 6.30
CA SER A 732 17.68 13.38 6.09
C SER A 732 16.36 12.59 6.17
N PHE A 733 15.29 13.17 6.71
CA PHE A 733 13.98 12.53 6.93
C PHE A 733 12.82 13.15 6.14
N THR A 734 11.77 12.35 5.95
CA THR A 734 10.55 12.62 5.16
C THR A 734 9.33 13.03 6.00
N GLU A 735 9.52 13.41 7.26
CA GLU A 735 8.43 13.69 8.21
C GLU A 735 7.93 15.13 8.11
N GLU A 736 6.62 15.35 8.01
CA GLU A 736 6.05 16.70 7.88
C GLU A 736 6.31 17.56 9.12
N GLU A 737 6.46 16.95 10.30
CA GLU A 737 6.81 17.63 11.55
C GLU A 737 8.19 18.32 11.49
N SER A 738 9.12 17.81 10.67
CA SER A 738 10.40 18.49 10.42
C SER A 738 10.25 19.71 9.50
N ARG A 739 9.30 19.69 8.55
CA ARG A 739 9.05 20.81 7.64
C ARG A 739 8.54 22.03 8.39
N GLU A 740 7.58 21.86 9.28
CA GLU A 740 6.95 22.97 9.98
C GLU A 740 7.95 23.64 10.93
N LYS A 741 8.74 22.87 11.68
CA LYS A 741 9.85 23.37 12.52
C LYS A 741 10.90 24.16 11.72
N ALA A 742 11.24 23.71 10.50
CA ALA A 742 12.16 24.45 9.63
C ALA A 742 11.58 25.80 9.17
N LEU A 743 10.31 25.83 8.77
CA LEU A 743 9.62 27.06 8.36
C LEU A 743 9.44 28.03 9.54
N GLU A 744 9.11 27.54 10.73
CA GLU A 744 9.01 28.36 11.96
C GLU A 744 10.36 28.94 12.40
N ALA A 745 11.46 28.21 12.22
CA ALA A 745 12.81 28.70 12.48
C ALA A 745 13.26 29.79 11.50
N GLY A 746 12.60 29.90 10.33
CA GLY A 746 12.83 30.93 9.33
C GLY A 746 13.56 30.48 8.06
N PHE A 747 13.65 29.18 7.78
CA PHE A 747 14.03 28.70 6.45
C PHE A 747 12.95 29.05 5.42
N ASP A 748 13.35 29.46 4.21
CA ASP A 748 12.41 29.82 3.15
C ASP A 748 11.94 28.58 2.37
N GLY A 749 12.72 27.50 2.38
CA GLY A 749 12.41 26.22 1.75
C GLY A 749 13.14 25.03 2.38
N TYR A 750 12.84 23.82 1.90
CA TYR A 750 13.44 22.57 2.35
C TYR A 750 13.62 21.57 1.20
N ALA A 751 14.57 20.67 1.32
CA ALA A 751 14.76 19.52 0.43
C ALA A 751 15.37 18.31 1.17
N ILE A 752 15.19 17.11 0.62
CA ILE A 752 15.71 15.87 1.20
C ILE A 752 17.11 15.58 0.64
N LYS A 753 18.13 15.47 1.50
CA LYS A 753 19.56 15.26 1.16
C LYS A 753 19.81 14.15 0.12
N THR A 754 19.08 13.04 0.24
CA THR A 754 19.27 11.85 -0.60
C THR A 754 18.62 11.94 -1.99
N ASN A 755 17.94 13.04 -2.34
CA ASN A 755 17.22 13.18 -3.62
C ASN A 755 17.64 14.43 -4.41
N LYS A 756 18.56 14.22 -5.38
CA LYS A 756 19.06 15.26 -6.30
C LYS A 756 17.95 16.02 -7.03
N GLU A 757 16.86 15.37 -7.45
CA GLU A 757 15.77 16.08 -8.13
C GLU A 757 15.02 17.03 -7.19
N ASN A 758 14.81 16.64 -5.93
CA ASN A 758 14.14 17.50 -4.95
C ASN A 758 15.04 18.69 -4.56
N ILE A 759 16.34 18.44 -4.34
CA ILE A 759 17.33 19.48 -4.04
C ILE A 759 17.42 20.50 -5.19
N LEU A 760 17.58 20.03 -6.43
CA LEU A 760 17.68 20.92 -7.59
C LEU A 760 16.38 21.68 -7.84
N ARG A 761 15.20 21.03 -7.77
CA ARG A 761 13.90 21.73 -7.90
C ARG A 761 13.68 22.77 -6.80
N ALA A 762 14.13 22.51 -5.58
CA ALA A 762 14.07 23.50 -4.50
C ALA A 762 14.96 24.70 -4.82
N VAL A 763 16.23 24.48 -5.18
CA VAL A 763 17.18 25.54 -5.54
C VAL A 763 16.73 26.35 -6.76
N GLU A 764 16.25 25.69 -7.82
CA GLU A 764 15.68 26.35 -9.00
C GLU A 764 14.49 27.26 -8.62
N ARG A 765 13.59 26.79 -7.74
CA ARG A 765 12.41 27.56 -7.32
C ARG A 765 12.75 28.89 -6.63
N PHE A 766 13.86 28.97 -5.89
CA PHE A 766 14.29 30.21 -5.23
C PHE A 766 15.24 31.08 -6.06
N LEU A 767 15.60 30.65 -7.28
CA LEU A 767 16.43 31.41 -8.21
C LEU A 767 15.67 31.84 -9.49
N VAL A 768 14.50 31.26 -9.76
CA VAL A 768 13.61 31.62 -10.87
C VAL A 768 12.44 32.49 -10.38
N GLU A 769 12.75 33.72 -9.97
CA GLU A 769 11.81 34.85 -10.00
C GLU A 769 12.46 36.09 -10.66
N GLU A 770 11.62 36.88 -11.34
CA GLU A 770 11.92 38.18 -11.96
C GLU A 770 10.84 39.21 -11.57
#